data_AF-A0A813KRY1-F1
#
_entry.id   AF-A0A813KRY1-F1
#
_cell.length_a   1.000
_cell.length_b   1.000
_cell.length_c   1.000
_cell.angle_alpha   90.00
_cell.angle_beta   90.00
_cell.angle_gamma   90.00
#
_symmetry.space_group_name_H-M   'P 1'
#
loop_
_entity.id
_entity.type
_entity.pdbx_description
1 polymer ?
#
loop_
_entity_poly.entity_id
_entity_poly.type
_entity_poly.pdbx_seq_one_letter_code
_entity_poly.pdbx_strand_id
1 'polypeptide(L)'
;MASALQLVAGLNRSGRLAKPLQYAAVKEALAEAGEEAALRILRELDEQAEEVLDPVEFVKAAVASCQVSTRVRSGAPPAEVPAFGKRKAEGPAAGPGHGGGMVAKRLRLLNNSGRLQKLVAFEQVEGPLGSLGMARAMTILQALEDAAEDIRDPTAYVRTAVRSAGGVAPEEVEEEEEERNWYVQATPGGEEDALEDDEVEIEVEEVEEEPHQRSRQGSTQASFVPRGVKAEPGARPWTTTKEEELSESDRIARRVDWLNRNAGLSAPVQIELVVPLLESIGFRQAMRVLRRLEESGAETADPNEFIRDLIGRSGWIWAKPDVIDDDQKVAKRVAWLNEFGCLKRKIEWAEVADILDGLRVPHAMVLLRELEMQGNKVADPTAYIKRTAGLAGEDDIQMPADDPNSAVQQRIAELNSGGTLAAAIDLADVGDDLGRIGEDDAMQLLQEVADKGASVRDPTGYIRFKLRAKLASVGSSLAPSDDGTKILKRVEWLNDYGGLLQDIDYDKVSSTLESVGIDHAMTILKELEDQREGVRNPTTFILNSARSSWKRAAASDPAPKRLSGAAFPAPDASASKKRSLQTSSAPAPARGGRAQTTQAPATQLEVLNDFMSFLGKSPAVKRQVRLSEIAGAVDALGTARALRVLKEMQERGLGLDDPVSYIKAAAQRHSPGVKKESTGYEEPEEVDDVSKLTSRLTWLNQFAGLSRKIIIDEVVGALYCLGLLQSMSILRGLQERGSDVDDPTRYIKTAVQRANMASVLGEVKDEDAEDEDEAEGDDAGASEEEDAGEEVEQEAEEEAADEDGQWDNVEEEDGWEEPKDELDPAGFEWDEEEKVQTPPTKKSGGSVSSASKLAARDAAKEAAAALAKKRNVPKRVVGALTGYTQLVPTRAQGFTHQRGGVKREPTEAPLEEGEEANVHEEKVKSSRTPQLPVTPQEKMVQVRDYALKNELHLDAGCLKAMARLPFYRAKDMIDDVLLGGRNRQGVQNPSRYLMGAVQKLSMGLGVEQGIAMELAVTLGVVLNNDALDELACIPRKESHAIMRELSKNPEVRSDPLRYIKNEVLKCRAQMDARPFGS
;
A
#
# COMPACT_ATOMS: atom_id res chain seq x y z
N MET A 1 12.39 -35.84 -5.10
CA MET A 1 12.77 -35.92 -6.53
C MET A 1 12.73 -34.57 -7.25
N ALA A 2 11.94 -33.58 -6.80
CA ALA A 2 11.82 -32.29 -7.49
C ALA A 2 13.17 -31.55 -7.61
N SER A 3 14.01 -31.62 -6.58
CA SER A 3 15.35 -31.01 -6.52
C SER A 3 16.28 -31.57 -7.61
N ALA A 4 16.20 -32.87 -7.91
CA ALA A 4 16.97 -33.49 -9.00
C ALA A 4 16.51 -32.98 -10.38
N LEU A 5 15.20 -32.78 -10.60
CA LEU A 5 14.67 -32.19 -11.82
C LEU A 5 15.12 -30.73 -11.99
N GLN A 6 15.14 -29.95 -10.90
CA GLN A 6 15.68 -28.58 -10.90
C GLN A 6 17.17 -28.54 -11.28
N LEU A 7 18.01 -29.44 -10.74
CA LEU A 7 19.42 -29.55 -11.12
C LEU A 7 19.60 -29.95 -12.59
N VAL A 8 18.85 -30.92 -13.10
CA VAL A 8 18.90 -31.29 -14.53
C VAL A 8 18.49 -30.11 -15.43
N ALA A 9 17.52 -29.30 -15.01
CA ALA A 9 17.16 -28.05 -15.69
C ALA A 9 18.22 -26.94 -15.52
N GLY A 10 19.01 -26.94 -14.45
CA GLY A 10 20.18 -26.06 -14.25
C GLY A 10 21.32 -26.43 -15.19
N LEU A 11 21.77 -27.69 -15.15
CA LEU A 11 22.80 -28.27 -16.02
C LEU A 11 22.53 -27.99 -17.51
N ASN A 12 21.29 -28.23 -17.96
CA ASN A 12 20.90 -27.97 -19.35
C ASN A 12 20.87 -26.47 -19.73
N ARG A 13 20.70 -25.56 -18.76
CA ARG A 13 20.76 -24.11 -18.97
C ARG A 13 22.18 -23.55 -18.86
N SER A 14 23.09 -24.23 -18.17
CA SER A 14 24.51 -23.83 -18.07
C SER A 14 25.24 -23.85 -19.42
N GLY A 15 24.80 -24.70 -20.35
CA GLY A 15 25.44 -24.91 -21.65
C GLY A 15 26.80 -25.64 -21.60
N ARG A 16 27.26 -26.07 -20.41
CA ARG A 16 28.57 -26.72 -20.22
C ARG A 16 28.60 -28.18 -20.69
N LEU A 17 27.47 -28.88 -20.65
CA LEU A 17 27.37 -30.28 -21.10
C LEU A 17 27.49 -30.40 -22.63
N ALA A 18 28.32 -31.33 -23.10
CA ALA A 18 28.50 -31.63 -24.53
C ALA A 18 27.20 -32.06 -25.26
N LYS A 19 26.19 -32.53 -24.52
CA LYS A 19 24.82 -32.83 -24.98
C LYS A 19 23.82 -32.47 -23.88
N PRO A 20 22.58 -32.04 -24.20
CA PRO A 20 21.56 -31.82 -23.18
C PRO A 20 21.16 -33.15 -22.51
N LEU A 21 21.24 -33.18 -21.18
CA LEU A 21 20.85 -34.30 -20.32
C LEU A 21 19.32 -34.46 -20.34
N GLN A 22 18.83 -35.45 -21.08
CA GLN A 22 17.40 -35.72 -21.19
C GLN A 22 16.87 -36.39 -19.93
N TYR A 23 16.13 -35.65 -19.09
CA TYR A 23 15.59 -36.17 -17.82
C TYR A 23 14.86 -37.50 -17.97
N ALA A 24 14.06 -37.69 -19.04
CA ALA A 24 13.35 -38.94 -19.29
C ALA A 24 14.27 -40.17 -19.46
N ALA A 25 15.52 -40.00 -19.92
CA ALA A 25 16.49 -41.06 -20.13
C ALA A 25 17.33 -41.41 -18.88
N VAL A 26 17.21 -40.62 -17.80
CA VAL A 26 17.92 -40.82 -16.52
C VAL A 26 17.00 -40.87 -15.30
N LYS A 27 15.72 -40.51 -15.43
CA LYS A 27 14.73 -40.47 -14.33
C LYS A 27 14.66 -41.79 -13.55
N GLU A 28 14.68 -42.93 -14.25
CA GLU A 28 14.56 -44.24 -13.62
C GLU A 28 15.83 -44.57 -12.81
N ALA A 29 17.02 -44.39 -13.39
CA ALA A 29 18.29 -44.59 -12.69
C ALA A 29 18.45 -43.65 -11.48
N LEU A 30 18.09 -42.36 -11.62
CA LEU A 30 18.13 -41.39 -10.52
C LEU A 30 17.11 -41.72 -9.41
N ALA A 31 15.95 -42.30 -9.75
CA ALA A 31 15.00 -42.79 -8.76
C ALA A 31 15.54 -44.04 -8.03
N GLU A 32 16.19 -44.96 -8.74
CA GLU A 32 16.76 -46.20 -8.21
C GLU A 32 17.98 -45.97 -7.30
N ALA A 33 18.68 -44.85 -7.46
CA ALA A 33 19.79 -44.43 -6.60
C ALA A 33 19.34 -43.82 -5.25
N GLY A 34 18.11 -43.31 -5.17
CA GLY A 34 17.64 -42.47 -4.07
C GLY A 34 18.12 -41.00 -4.18
N GLU A 35 17.39 -40.09 -3.53
CA GLU A 35 17.52 -38.65 -3.80
C GLU A 35 18.89 -38.06 -3.44
N GLU A 36 19.50 -38.41 -2.31
CA GLU A 36 20.82 -37.89 -1.95
C GLU A 36 21.92 -38.34 -2.93
N ALA A 37 21.87 -39.59 -3.40
CA ALA A 37 22.82 -40.11 -4.38
C ALA A 37 22.59 -39.47 -5.76
N ALA A 38 21.32 -39.32 -6.17
CA ALA A 38 20.95 -38.60 -7.39
C ALA A 38 21.47 -37.15 -7.38
N LEU A 39 21.31 -36.42 -6.26
CA LEU A 39 21.83 -35.07 -6.11
C LEU A 39 23.36 -35.01 -6.11
N ARG A 40 24.05 -36.03 -5.56
CA ARG A 40 25.52 -36.13 -5.60
C ARG A 40 26.03 -36.36 -7.03
N ILE A 41 25.47 -37.34 -7.73
CA ILE A 41 25.83 -37.68 -9.12
C ILE A 41 25.59 -36.49 -10.07
N LEU A 42 24.52 -35.72 -9.86
CA LEU A 42 24.22 -34.53 -10.66
C LEU A 42 25.16 -33.34 -10.36
N ARG A 43 25.80 -33.28 -9.18
CA ARG A 43 26.85 -32.28 -8.87
C ARG A 43 28.19 -32.68 -9.47
N GLU A 44 28.57 -33.95 -9.34
CA GLU A 44 29.77 -34.51 -9.97
C GLU A 44 29.74 -34.33 -11.49
N LEU A 45 28.56 -34.45 -12.10
CA LEU A 45 28.33 -34.14 -13.51
C LEU A 45 28.43 -32.64 -13.86
N ASP A 46 28.12 -31.71 -12.95
CA ASP A 46 28.37 -30.28 -13.18
C ASP A 46 29.88 -30.01 -13.14
N GLU A 47 30.58 -30.55 -12.16
CA GLU A 47 32.04 -30.42 -12.02
C GLU A 47 32.77 -30.94 -13.28
N GLN A 48 32.38 -32.13 -13.79
CA GLN A 48 32.97 -32.77 -14.97
C GLN A 48 32.29 -32.41 -16.31
N ALA A 49 31.38 -31.43 -16.34
CA ALA A 49 30.45 -31.17 -17.45
C ALA A 49 31.11 -31.03 -18.84
N GLU A 50 32.30 -30.46 -18.89
CA GLU A 50 33.05 -30.16 -20.12
C GLU A 50 33.85 -31.37 -20.66
N GLU A 51 34.15 -32.35 -19.80
CA GLU A 51 34.86 -33.59 -20.18
C GLU A 51 33.90 -34.73 -20.57
N VAL A 52 32.67 -34.70 -20.05
CA VAL A 52 31.67 -35.76 -20.24
C VAL A 52 30.99 -35.68 -21.62
N LEU A 53 31.52 -36.46 -22.57
CA LEU A 53 31.01 -36.58 -23.95
C LEU A 53 29.56 -37.11 -24.07
N ASP A 54 29.07 -37.87 -23.09
CA ASP A 54 27.65 -38.23 -23.01
C ASP A 54 27.15 -38.28 -21.54
N PRO A 55 26.39 -37.26 -21.10
CA PRO A 55 25.96 -37.16 -19.71
C PRO A 55 24.86 -38.15 -19.32
N VAL A 56 24.16 -38.74 -20.30
CA VAL A 56 23.13 -39.76 -20.01
C VAL A 56 23.80 -41.07 -19.57
N GLU A 57 24.89 -41.47 -20.25
CA GLU A 57 25.64 -42.67 -19.90
C GLU A 57 26.50 -42.47 -18.64
N PHE A 58 27.04 -41.26 -18.41
CA PHE A 58 27.71 -40.92 -17.15
C PHE A 58 26.80 -41.15 -15.93
N VAL A 59 25.59 -40.59 -15.94
CA VAL A 59 24.64 -40.75 -14.82
C VAL A 59 24.29 -42.22 -14.58
N LYS A 60 24.06 -43.01 -15.64
CA LYS A 60 23.79 -44.45 -15.50
C LYS A 60 24.97 -45.22 -14.91
N ALA A 61 26.19 -44.93 -15.36
CA ALA A 61 27.40 -45.58 -14.86
C ALA A 61 27.68 -45.24 -13.38
N ALA A 62 27.45 -43.98 -12.99
CA ALA A 62 27.57 -43.54 -11.60
C ALA A 62 26.52 -44.22 -10.70
N VAL A 63 25.25 -44.27 -11.12
CA VAL A 63 24.17 -44.98 -10.41
C VAL A 63 24.51 -46.47 -10.23
N ALA A 64 24.93 -47.16 -11.29
CA ALA A 64 25.33 -48.56 -11.22
C ALA A 64 26.51 -48.78 -10.25
N SER A 65 27.46 -47.85 -10.20
CA SER A 65 28.60 -47.88 -9.28
C SER A 65 28.17 -47.74 -7.82
N CYS A 66 27.19 -46.87 -7.52
CA CYS A 66 26.60 -46.77 -6.18
C CYS A 66 25.94 -48.09 -5.72
N GLN A 67 25.25 -48.80 -6.62
CA GLN A 67 24.58 -50.08 -6.30
C GLN A 67 25.54 -51.24 -6.02
N VAL A 68 26.73 -51.25 -6.65
CA VAL A 68 27.75 -52.27 -6.37
C VAL A 68 28.28 -52.13 -4.94
N SER A 69 28.48 -50.90 -4.46
CA SER A 69 29.01 -50.61 -3.12
C SER A 69 28.07 -51.06 -2.00
N THR A 70 26.75 -50.87 -2.16
CA THR A 70 25.76 -51.24 -1.13
C THR A 70 25.56 -52.76 -0.99
N ARG A 71 25.84 -53.56 -2.03
CA ARG A 71 25.63 -55.02 -2.02
C ARG A 71 26.67 -55.84 -1.27
N VAL A 72 27.80 -55.26 -0.85
CA VAL A 72 28.93 -56.01 -0.25
C VAL A 72 28.87 -56.03 1.29
N ARG A 73 27.97 -55.28 1.94
CA ARG A 73 28.01 -55.01 3.39
C ARG A 73 27.03 -55.80 4.27
N SER A 74 26.36 -56.84 3.76
CA SER A 74 25.33 -57.61 4.49
C SER A 74 25.64 -59.12 4.56
N GLY A 75 26.66 -59.52 5.34
CA GLY A 75 26.98 -60.95 5.53
C GLY A 75 27.96 -61.30 6.67
N ALA A 76 27.40 -61.70 7.83
CA ALA A 76 27.93 -62.62 8.86
C ALA A 76 29.34 -62.43 9.52
N PRO A 77 29.43 -62.51 10.88
CA PRO A 77 30.67 -62.71 11.66
C PRO A 77 30.77 -64.14 12.25
N PRO A 78 31.75 -64.49 13.12
CA PRO A 78 33.17 -64.08 13.25
C PRO A 78 34.15 -65.31 13.30
N ALA A 79 35.48 -65.10 13.24
CA ALA A 79 36.48 -65.85 14.04
C ALA A 79 37.95 -65.40 13.83
N GLU A 80 38.71 -65.43 14.93
CA GLU A 80 40.18 -65.62 15.09
C GLU A 80 41.23 -64.69 14.44
N VAL A 81 42.33 -64.52 15.18
CA VAL A 81 43.53 -63.71 14.90
C VAL A 81 44.75 -64.64 14.99
N PRO A 82 45.90 -64.35 14.31
CA PRO A 82 46.97 -63.70 15.10
C PRO A 82 47.86 -62.69 14.36
N ALA A 83 48.28 -61.69 15.14
CA ALA A 83 49.31 -60.66 14.98
C ALA A 83 50.50 -60.88 14.03
N PHE A 84 50.88 -59.83 13.29
CA PHE A 84 52.22 -59.19 13.16
C PHE A 84 52.13 -58.09 12.07
N GLY A 85 52.64 -56.86 12.19
CA GLY A 85 53.21 -56.12 13.33
C GLY A 85 53.89 -54.80 12.88
N LYS A 86 54.12 -53.88 13.84
CA LYS A 86 54.74 -52.52 13.74
C LYS A 86 53.77 -51.34 13.55
N ARG A 87 54.18 -50.18 14.09
CA ARG A 87 53.39 -48.97 14.35
C ARG A 87 53.63 -47.89 13.28
N LYS A 88 52.61 -47.07 13.02
CA LYS A 88 52.74 -45.69 12.50
C LYS A 88 51.92 -44.77 13.42
N ALA A 89 52.32 -43.50 13.54
CA ALA A 89 51.79 -42.58 14.54
C ALA A 89 50.34 -42.12 14.26
N GLU A 90 49.75 -41.47 15.28
CA GLU A 90 48.35 -41.04 15.34
C GLU A 90 48.09 -39.74 14.55
N GLY A 91 46.81 -39.33 14.47
CA GLY A 91 46.32 -38.23 13.61
C GLY A 91 46.54 -36.81 14.16
N PRO A 92 45.71 -35.83 13.73
CA PRO A 92 44.29 -35.87 14.11
C PRO A 92 43.27 -35.76 12.96
N ALA A 93 42.00 -35.58 13.34
CA ALA A 93 40.80 -35.69 12.49
C ALA A 93 40.65 -34.59 11.41
N ALA A 94 39.79 -34.86 10.42
CA ALA A 94 39.46 -33.93 9.34
C ALA A 94 37.93 -33.79 9.13
N GLY A 95 37.48 -32.55 8.90
CA GLY A 95 36.09 -32.15 8.69
C GLY A 95 35.50 -31.36 9.89
N PRO A 96 34.47 -30.52 9.69
CA PRO A 96 33.73 -30.21 8.44
C PRO A 96 34.03 -28.79 7.89
N GLY A 97 33.43 -28.40 6.75
CA GLY A 97 33.37 -26.98 6.35
C GLY A 97 33.34 -26.69 4.84
N HIS A 98 32.24 -26.97 4.14
CA HIS A 98 32.12 -26.70 2.69
C HIS A 98 31.65 -25.26 2.38
N GLY A 99 32.32 -24.25 2.99
CA GLY A 99 31.88 -22.85 3.01
C GLY A 99 32.46 -21.92 1.92
N GLY A 100 33.64 -22.24 1.36
CA GLY A 100 34.41 -21.30 0.52
C GLY A 100 33.74 -20.86 -0.79
N GLY A 101 32.75 -21.60 -1.29
CA GLY A 101 32.24 -21.48 -2.67
C GLY A 101 31.62 -20.13 -3.08
N MET A 102 31.19 -19.29 -2.13
CA MET A 102 30.68 -17.93 -2.43
C MET A 102 31.79 -16.88 -2.31
N VAL A 103 32.63 -16.96 -1.28
CA VAL A 103 33.82 -16.10 -1.10
C VAL A 103 34.76 -16.24 -2.29
N ALA A 104 35.03 -17.47 -2.76
CA ALA A 104 35.85 -17.75 -3.94
C ALA A 104 35.28 -17.12 -5.23
N LYS A 105 33.95 -17.10 -5.39
CA LYS A 105 33.29 -16.44 -6.52
C LYS A 105 33.42 -14.92 -6.44
N ARG A 106 33.23 -14.31 -5.25
CA ARG A 106 33.41 -12.86 -5.06
C ARG A 106 34.86 -12.44 -5.31
N LEU A 107 35.84 -13.19 -4.79
CA LEU A 107 37.26 -12.91 -5.02
C LEU A 107 37.66 -13.04 -6.50
N ARG A 108 37.13 -14.05 -7.21
CA ARG A 108 37.34 -14.21 -8.65
C ARG A 108 36.74 -13.04 -9.46
N LEU A 109 35.58 -12.52 -9.05
CA LEU A 109 34.98 -11.32 -9.66
C LEU A 109 35.81 -10.06 -9.39
N LEU A 110 36.36 -9.90 -8.18
CA LEU A 110 37.24 -8.78 -7.83
C LEU A 110 38.54 -8.80 -8.64
N ASN A 111 39.19 -9.97 -8.75
CA ASN A 111 40.38 -10.16 -9.59
C ASN A 111 40.07 -9.90 -11.09
N ASN A 112 38.86 -10.24 -11.55
CA ASN A 112 38.43 -9.96 -12.93
C ASN A 112 37.93 -8.52 -13.16
N SER A 113 37.80 -7.69 -12.11
CA SER A 113 37.26 -6.32 -12.23
C SER A 113 38.20 -5.34 -12.92
N GLY A 114 39.51 -5.61 -12.89
CA GLY A 114 40.56 -4.71 -13.38
C GLY A 114 40.80 -3.46 -12.51
N ARG A 115 40.15 -3.31 -11.35
CA ARG A 115 40.33 -2.16 -10.44
C ARG A 115 41.46 -2.31 -9.43
N LEU A 116 41.86 -3.55 -9.11
CA LEU A 116 42.93 -3.85 -8.16
C LEU A 116 44.31 -3.69 -8.82
N GLN A 117 45.26 -3.07 -8.12
CA GLN A 117 46.64 -2.89 -8.61
C GLN A 117 47.42 -4.22 -8.76
N LYS A 118 47.06 -5.23 -7.96
CA LYS A 118 47.61 -6.60 -7.95
C LYS A 118 46.45 -7.58 -7.72
N LEU A 119 46.51 -8.79 -8.28
CA LEU A 119 45.47 -9.80 -8.04
C LEU A 119 45.59 -10.37 -6.62
N VAL A 120 44.45 -10.61 -5.95
CA VAL A 120 44.44 -11.27 -4.63
C VAL A 120 44.76 -12.75 -4.80
N ALA A 121 45.77 -13.25 -4.08
CA ALA A 121 46.11 -14.68 -4.07
C ALA A 121 45.08 -15.45 -3.23
N PHE A 122 44.19 -16.19 -3.90
CA PHE A 122 43.07 -16.89 -3.26
C PHE A 122 43.51 -17.84 -2.13
N GLU A 123 44.56 -18.62 -2.36
CA GLU A 123 45.10 -19.60 -1.40
C GLU A 123 45.58 -18.94 -0.10
N GLN A 124 46.11 -17.71 -0.15
CA GLN A 124 46.54 -16.95 1.02
C GLN A 124 45.38 -16.33 1.80
N VAL A 125 44.19 -16.19 1.21
CA VAL A 125 43.02 -15.53 1.86
C VAL A 125 41.83 -16.44 2.13
N GLU A 126 41.74 -17.64 1.54
CA GLU A 126 40.62 -18.57 1.76
C GLU A 126 40.51 -19.00 3.22
N GLY A 127 41.61 -19.49 3.82
CA GLY A 127 41.67 -19.84 5.24
C GLY A 127 41.31 -18.68 6.18
N PRO A 128 41.98 -17.50 6.05
CA PRO A 128 41.64 -16.30 6.80
C PRO A 128 40.15 -15.90 6.70
N LEU A 129 39.61 -15.75 5.48
CA LEU A 129 38.22 -15.34 5.27
C LEU A 129 37.23 -16.42 5.76
N GLY A 130 37.57 -17.69 5.63
CA GLY A 130 36.78 -18.81 6.16
C GLY A 130 36.59 -18.75 7.67
N SER A 131 37.57 -18.23 8.42
CA SER A 131 37.51 -18.14 9.89
C SER A 131 36.46 -17.15 10.43
N LEU A 132 36.01 -16.20 9.61
CA LEU A 132 35.08 -15.12 10.02
C LEU A 132 33.60 -15.40 9.75
N GLY A 133 33.29 -16.46 9.00
CA GLY A 133 31.95 -16.70 8.47
C GLY A 133 31.58 -15.78 7.30
N MET A 134 30.56 -16.19 6.54
CA MET A 134 30.25 -15.63 5.22
C MET A 134 29.99 -14.11 5.22
N ALA A 135 29.21 -13.61 6.18
CA ALA A 135 28.82 -12.20 6.22
C ALA A 135 30.04 -11.27 6.37
N ARG A 136 30.85 -11.47 7.42
CA ARG A 136 32.07 -10.67 7.67
C ARG A 136 33.10 -10.80 6.53
N ALA A 137 33.26 -12.00 5.97
CA ALA A 137 34.12 -12.21 4.81
C ALA A 137 33.65 -11.37 3.59
N MET A 138 32.35 -11.33 3.32
CA MET A 138 31.78 -10.51 2.24
C MET A 138 31.90 -9.01 2.53
N THR A 139 31.75 -8.55 3.79
CA THR A 139 31.99 -7.15 4.17
C THR A 139 33.43 -6.72 3.89
N ILE A 140 34.42 -7.55 4.26
CA ILE A 140 35.85 -7.27 3.99
C ILE A 140 36.12 -7.22 2.48
N LEU A 141 35.53 -8.14 1.70
CA LEU A 141 35.65 -8.12 0.24
C LEU A 141 34.92 -6.95 -0.43
N GLN A 142 33.88 -6.38 0.18
CA GLN A 142 33.25 -5.14 -0.29
C GLN A 142 34.12 -3.92 0.02
N ALA A 143 34.65 -3.82 1.24
CA ALA A 143 35.59 -2.75 1.61
C ALA A 143 36.84 -2.74 0.72
N LEU A 144 37.31 -3.92 0.31
CA LEU A 144 38.38 -4.05 -0.69
C LEU A 144 37.96 -3.54 -2.09
N GLU A 145 36.72 -3.78 -2.53
CA GLU A 145 36.24 -3.29 -3.84
C GLU A 145 36.13 -1.76 -3.88
N ASP A 146 35.67 -1.17 -2.77
CA ASP A 146 35.50 0.27 -2.61
C ASP A 146 36.84 1.02 -2.60
N ALA A 147 37.89 0.40 -2.05
CA ALA A 147 39.25 0.96 -1.92
C ALA A 147 40.27 0.37 -2.92
N ALA A 148 39.80 -0.38 -3.93
CA ALA A 148 40.62 -1.18 -4.84
C ALA A 148 41.71 -0.41 -5.59
N GLU A 149 41.45 0.87 -5.89
CA GLU A 149 42.33 1.72 -6.70
C GLU A 149 43.50 2.31 -5.89
N ASP A 150 43.37 2.44 -4.56
CA ASP A 150 44.41 2.98 -3.66
C ASP A 150 45.31 1.89 -3.05
N ILE A 151 44.81 0.65 -2.95
CA ILE A 151 45.49 -0.46 -2.26
C ILE A 151 46.55 -1.12 -3.17
N ARG A 152 47.83 -1.02 -2.76
CA ARG A 152 48.98 -1.60 -3.48
C ARG A 152 49.04 -3.14 -3.43
N ASP A 153 48.81 -3.72 -2.25
CA ASP A 153 48.67 -5.18 -2.11
C ASP A 153 47.33 -5.53 -1.42
N PRO A 154 46.34 -6.00 -2.19
CA PRO A 154 45.03 -6.32 -1.65
C PRO A 154 44.99 -7.66 -0.90
N THR A 155 46.01 -8.50 -1.04
CA THR A 155 46.14 -9.76 -0.28
C THR A 155 46.57 -9.46 1.16
N ALA A 156 47.55 -8.57 1.32
CA ALA A 156 47.97 -8.05 2.63
C ALA A 156 46.86 -7.25 3.32
N TYR A 157 46.09 -6.44 2.56
CA TYR A 157 44.91 -5.75 3.07
C TYR A 157 43.88 -6.73 3.63
N VAL A 158 43.51 -7.77 2.88
CA VAL A 158 42.51 -8.76 3.32
C VAL A 158 42.98 -9.50 4.57
N ARG A 159 44.24 -9.96 4.65
CA ARG A 159 44.75 -10.65 5.86
C ARG A 159 44.79 -9.73 7.08
N THR A 160 45.15 -8.45 6.91
CA THR A 160 45.09 -7.44 7.98
C THR A 160 43.66 -7.19 8.44
N ALA A 161 42.73 -6.95 7.51
CA ALA A 161 41.31 -6.73 7.81
C ALA A 161 40.67 -7.95 8.48
N VAL A 162 41.05 -9.17 8.08
CA VAL A 162 40.60 -10.41 8.73
C VAL A 162 41.07 -10.48 10.18
N ARG A 163 42.36 -10.18 10.43
CA ARG A 163 42.94 -10.17 11.79
C ARG A 163 42.23 -9.15 12.68
N SER A 164 41.98 -7.94 12.18
CA SER A 164 41.21 -6.90 12.89
C SER A 164 39.75 -7.28 13.16
N ALA A 165 39.13 -8.11 12.32
CA ALA A 165 37.77 -8.61 12.52
C ALA A 165 37.68 -9.84 13.47
N GLY A 166 38.80 -10.23 14.10
CA GLY A 166 38.91 -11.37 15.01
C GLY A 166 39.16 -12.72 14.33
N GLY A 167 39.57 -12.73 13.06
CA GLY A 167 39.81 -13.93 12.27
C GLY A 167 41.25 -14.43 12.35
N VAL A 168 41.43 -15.75 12.25
CA VAL A 168 42.74 -16.40 12.32
C VAL A 168 43.39 -16.37 10.94
N ALA A 169 44.16 -15.32 10.66
CA ALA A 169 45.11 -15.30 9.56
C ALA A 169 46.46 -15.88 10.03
N PRO A 170 47.01 -16.94 9.38
CA PRO A 170 48.33 -17.43 9.74
C PRO A 170 49.36 -16.33 9.52
N GLU A 171 50.28 -16.24 10.46
CA GLU A 171 51.48 -15.41 10.36
C GLU A 171 52.32 -15.92 9.19
N GLU A 172 52.71 -15.02 8.28
CA GLU A 172 53.72 -15.38 7.28
C GLU A 172 55.06 -15.37 8.01
N VAL A 173 55.70 -16.53 8.08
CA VAL A 173 57.12 -16.60 8.41
C VAL A 173 57.84 -15.91 7.26
N GLU A 174 58.58 -14.84 7.56
CA GLU A 174 59.16 -13.96 6.55
C GLU A 174 60.21 -14.72 5.72
N GLU A 175 59.89 -15.04 4.47
CA GLU A 175 60.82 -15.69 3.51
C GLU A 175 62.03 -14.79 3.14
N GLU A 176 62.12 -13.58 3.71
CA GLU A 176 63.31 -12.72 3.67
C GLU A 176 64.58 -13.43 4.19
N GLU A 177 64.46 -14.43 5.07
CA GLU A 177 65.64 -15.21 5.51
C GLU A 177 66.25 -16.06 4.38
N GLU A 178 65.47 -16.58 3.42
CA GLU A 178 66.04 -17.37 2.30
C GLU A 178 66.67 -16.48 1.22
N GLU A 179 66.08 -15.31 0.90
CA GLU A 179 66.75 -14.34 0.00
C GLU A 179 68.02 -13.75 0.62
N ARG A 180 68.05 -13.50 1.95
CA ARG A 180 69.30 -13.13 2.65
C ARG A 180 70.36 -14.22 2.54
N ASN A 181 69.98 -15.49 2.69
CA ASN A 181 70.93 -16.61 2.70
C ASN A 181 71.57 -16.88 1.31
N TRP A 182 70.87 -16.56 0.22
CA TRP A 182 71.42 -16.69 -1.14
C TRP A 182 72.61 -15.76 -1.41
N TYR A 183 72.72 -14.62 -0.74
CA TYR A 183 73.76 -13.61 -1.00
C TYR A 183 75.08 -13.83 -0.24
N VAL A 184 75.18 -14.85 0.62
CA VAL A 184 76.31 -15.03 1.56
C VAL A 184 77.55 -15.72 0.94
N GLN A 185 77.46 -16.30 -0.28
CA GLN A 185 78.59 -17.00 -0.93
C GLN A 185 79.29 -16.19 -2.06
N ALA A 186 79.55 -14.89 -1.85
CA ALA A 186 80.34 -14.07 -2.78
C ALA A 186 81.14 -12.90 -2.11
N THR A 187 82.12 -13.21 -1.28
CA THR A 187 83.16 -12.26 -0.78
C THR A 187 84.09 -11.75 -1.92
N PRO A 188 84.94 -10.67 -1.78
CA PRO A 188 85.34 -9.96 -0.54
C PRO A 188 85.53 -8.40 -0.59
N GLY A 189 85.68 -7.75 0.58
CA GLY A 189 86.61 -6.59 0.78
C GLY A 189 86.08 -5.30 1.45
N GLY A 190 86.87 -4.72 2.38
CA GLY A 190 86.63 -3.45 3.12
C GLY A 190 86.02 -3.68 4.53
N GLU A 191 86.70 -3.45 5.67
CA GLU A 191 87.09 -2.17 6.32
C GLU A 191 85.87 -1.47 6.98
N GLU A 192 85.71 -1.56 8.32
CA GLU A 192 85.99 -0.51 9.35
C GLU A 192 84.98 0.67 9.29
N ASP A 193 84.25 1.15 10.32
CA ASP A 193 84.29 1.14 11.81
C ASP A 193 82.81 1.17 12.36
N ALA A 194 82.37 0.60 13.50
CA ALA A 194 82.63 0.80 14.96
C ALA A 194 81.59 1.68 15.71
N LEU A 195 81.43 1.45 17.04
CA LEU A 195 80.57 2.13 18.06
C LEU A 195 79.07 1.75 18.04
N GLU A 196 78.55 1.03 19.06
CA GLU A 196 78.10 1.48 20.42
C GLU A 196 76.73 2.17 20.37
N ASP A 197 75.61 1.54 20.80
CA ASP A 197 75.19 1.13 22.17
C ASP A 197 74.58 2.28 22.99
N ASP A 198 73.27 2.19 23.29
CA ASP A 198 72.67 2.44 24.62
C ASP A 198 71.14 2.19 24.59
N GLU A 199 70.64 1.45 25.59
CA GLU A 199 69.20 1.23 25.85
C GLU A 199 68.73 2.17 26.99
N VAL A 200 67.51 2.70 26.92
CA VAL A 200 66.87 3.37 28.07
C VAL A 200 65.38 3.02 28.15
N GLU A 201 64.98 2.44 29.28
CA GLU A 201 63.59 2.13 29.62
C GLU A 201 62.79 3.40 29.98
N ILE A 202 61.47 3.36 29.83
CA ILE A 202 60.56 4.42 30.29
C ILE A 202 59.54 3.81 31.25
N GLU A 203 59.73 4.03 32.55
CA GLU A 203 58.73 3.72 33.58
C GLU A 203 57.59 4.75 33.60
N VAL A 204 56.48 4.36 34.23
CA VAL A 204 55.25 5.15 34.37
C VAL A 204 55.12 5.60 35.83
N GLU A 205 54.79 6.87 36.08
CA GLU A 205 54.37 7.33 37.41
C GLU A 205 53.17 8.30 37.31
N GLU A 206 52.33 8.27 38.34
CA GLU A 206 51.03 8.95 38.41
C GLU A 206 51.14 10.41 38.89
N VAL A 207 50.10 11.22 38.68
CA VAL A 207 50.00 12.59 39.23
C VAL A 207 48.60 12.83 39.81
N GLU A 208 48.53 12.99 41.13
CA GLU A 208 47.33 13.38 41.88
C GLU A 208 47.11 14.91 41.91
N GLU A 209 46.08 15.35 42.65
CA GLU A 209 45.32 16.58 42.41
C GLU A 209 45.74 17.84 43.21
N GLU A 210 45.29 19.01 42.71
CA GLU A 210 44.90 20.20 43.51
C GLU A 210 46.02 20.96 44.31
N PRO A 211 45.80 22.20 44.83
CA PRO A 211 45.23 23.34 44.11
C PRO A 211 45.80 24.74 44.46
N HIS A 212 45.05 25.78 44.03
CA HIS A 212 44.78 27.04 44.75
C HIS A 212 45.59 28.35 44.46
N GLN A 213 44.87 29.25 43.77
CA GLN A 213 44.63 30.68 44.13
C GLN A 213 45.72 31.79 43.96
N ARG A 214 45.24 32.90 43.36
CA ARG A 214 45.67 34.33 43.51
C ARG A 214 47.02 34.76 42.88
N SER A 215 47.20 36.00 42.40
CA SER A 215 46.23 37.07 42.04
C SER A 215 46.90 38.26 41.32
N ARG A 216 46.09 39.06 40.60
CA ARG A 216 46.20 40.52 40.37
C ARG A 216 47.32 41.11 39.49
N GLN A 217 46.86 42.00 38.59
CA GLN A 217 47.48 43.26 38.12
C GLN A 217 48.81 43.17 37.30
N GLY A 218 49.03 43.97 36.26
CA GLY A 218 48.17 44.97 35.60
C GLY A 218 48.89 46.30 35.29
N SER A 219 49.53 46.40 34.11
CA SER A 219 50.08 47.64 33.52
C SER A 219 50.45 47.36 32.04
N THR A 220 49.77 47.90 31.02
CA THR A 220 49.98 49.22 30.37
C THR A 220 51.41 49.59 29.96
N GLN A 221 51.77 49.40 28.68
CA GLN A 221 51.94 50.55 27.74
C GLN A 221 52.26 50.20 26.26
N ALA A 222 51.72 51.04 25.37
CA ALA A 222 52.34 51.62 24.16
C ALA A 222 52.97 50.72 23.05
N SER A 223 52.18 50.50 22.01
CA SER A 223 52.50 50.78 20.58
C SER A 223 53.86 50.36 19.97
N PHE A 224 53.80 49.42 19.01
CA PHE A 224 54.57 49.53 17.77
C PHE A 224 53.79 48.97 16.58
N VAL A 225 53.86 49.63 15.41
CA VAL A 225 53.23 49.18 14.16
C VAL A 225 54.25 49.18 13.04
N PRO A 226 54.52 48.01 12.43
CA PRO A 226 55.04 47.94 11.07
C PRO A 226 54.13 47.12 10.15
N ARG A 227 53.77 47.76 9.03
CA ARG A 227 53.14 47.24 7.81
C ARG A 227 53.39 45.74 7.49
N GLY A 228 52.28 45.00 7.41
CA GLY A 228 51.80 44.47 6.12
C GLY A 228 52.60 43.36 5.43
N VAL A 229 52.09 42.12 5.57
CA VAL A 229 52.28 41.02 4.62
C VAL A 229 50.90 40.64 4.06
N LYS A 230 50.85 40.04 2.87
CA LYS A 230 49.61 39.66 2.17
C LYS A 230 48.75 38.70 3.02
N ALA A 231 47.43 38.84 2.90
CA ALA A 231 46.51 37.76 3.22
C ALA A 231 46.47 36.75 2.06
N GLU A 232 46.58 35.46 2.38
CA GLU A 232 46.10 34.37 1.54
C GLU A 232 44.87 33.74 2.23
N PRO A 233 43.77 33.45 1.50
CA PRO A 233 42.59 32.82 2.08
C PRO A 233 42.83 31.33 2.28
N GLY A 234 43.32 30.94 3.47
CA GLY A 234 43.51 29.55 3.84
C GLY A 234 42.19 28.77 3.86
N ALA A 235 41.93 28.01 2.79
CA ALA A 235 40.79 27.11 2.72
C ALA A 235 40.94 26.00 3.77
N ARG A 236 39.95 25.86 4.66
CA ARG A 236 39.88 24.69 5.54
C ARG A 236 39.49 23.46 4.70
N PRO A 237 40.27 22.38 4.70
CA PRO A 237 39.86 21.14 4.05
C PRO A 237 38.69 20.55 4.84
N TRP A 238 37.49 20.55 4.24
CA TRP A 238 36.38 19.75 4.75
C TRP A 238 36.66 18.29 4.37
N THR A 239 37.31 17.56 5.28
CA THR A 239 37.41 16.10 5.17
C THR A 239 36.03 15.51 5.35
N THR A 240 35.41 15.08 4.25
CA THR A 240 34.21 14.25 4.28
C THR A 240 34.59 12.86 4.81
N THR A 241 34.61 12.72 6.14
CA THR A 241 34.58 11.42 6.80
C THR A 241 33.41 10.62 6.23
N LYS A 242 33.66 9.36 5.85
CA LYS A 242 32.60 8.43 5.41
C LYS A 242 31.47 8.45 6.44
N GLU A 243 30.23 8.37 5.98
CA GLU A 243 29.11 8.10 6.88
C GLU A 243 29.31 6.71 7.49
N GLU A 244 29.71 6.67 8.76
CA GLU A 244 29.53 5.48 9.60
C GLU A 244 28.03 5.19 9.70
N GLU A 245 27.67 3.91 9.82
CA GLU A 245 26.26 3.47 9.93
C GLU A 245 25.69 3.85 11.30
N LEU A 246 25.31 5.12 11.42
CA LEU A 246 24.62 5.71 12.57
C LEU A 246 23.40 4.86 12.93
N SER A 247 23.26 4.53 14.21
CA SER A 247 22.16 3.71 14.68
C SER A 247 20.79 4.35 14.38
N GLU A 248 19.72 3.56 14.35
CA GLU A 248 18.37 4.13 14.21
C GLU A 248 18.10 5.16 15.32
N SER A 249 18.59 4.89 16.55
CA SER A 249 18.60 5.81 17.69
C SER A 249 19.32 7.14 17.39
N ASP A 250 20.56 7.11 16.87
CA ASP A 250 21.32 8.32 16.48
C ASP A 250 20.59 9.13 15.41
N ARG A 251 19.97 8.45 14.45
CA ARG A 251 19.26 9.09 13.33
C ARG A 251 17.94 9.71 13.79
N ILE A 252 17.25 9.11 14.77
CA ILE A 252 16.11 9.70 15.47
C ILE A 252 16.57 10.92 16.29
N ALA A 253 17.61 10.77 17.11
CA ALA A 253 18.18 11.84 17.93
C ALA A 253 18.56 13.05 17.07
N ARG A 254 19.29 12.85 15.96
CA ARG A 254 19.63 13.91 15.00
C ARG A 254 18.41 14.59 14.37
N ARG A 255 17.28 13.90 14.19
CA ARG A 255 16.04 14.52 13.70
C ARG A 255 15.35 15.34 14.78
N VAL A 256 15.29 14.85 16.02
CA VAL A 256 14.79 15.61 17.18
C VAL A 256 15.60 16.87 17.40
N ASP A 257 16.93 16.75 17.38
CA ASP A 257 17.91 17.82 17.52
C ASP A 257 17.88 18.82 16.34
N TRP A 258 17.36 18.41 15.18
CA TRP A 258 17.01 19.33 14.07
C TRP A 258 15.68 20.04 14.33
N LEU A 259 14.63 19.35 14.78
CA LEU A 259 13.32 19.94 15.07
C LEU A 259 13.42 21.02 16.15
N ASN A 260 14.16 20.74 17.23
CA ASN A 260 14.47 21.69 18.31
C ASN A 260 15.13 22.99 17.83
N ARG A 261 15.75 23.01 16.63
CA ARG A 261 16.40 24.18 16.05
C ARG A 261 15.62 24.85 14.91
N ASN A 262 14.67 24.15 14.28
CA ASN A 262 14.06 24.57 13.01
C ASN A 262 12.52 24.58 12.99
N ALA A 263 11.84 23.80 13.85
CA ALA A 263 10.39 23.59 13.76
C ALA A 263 9.54 24.60 14.57
N GLY A 264 10.17 25.60 15.20
CA GLY A 264 9.44 26.63 15.95
C GLY A 264 8.66 26.10 17.16
N LEU A 265 9.17 25.04 17.80
CA LEU A 265 8.52 24.38 18.94
C LEU A 265 8.42 25.33 20.14
N SER A 266 7.29 25.27 20.84
CA SER A 266 7.02 26.00 22.09
C SER A 266 8.05 25.71 23.21
N ALA A 267 8.50 24.45 23.29
CA ALA A 267 9.53 23.97 24.18
C ALA A 267 10.42 22.94 23.43
N PRO A 268 11.70 22.77 23.80
CA PRO A 268 12.54 21.75 23.19
C PRO A 268 12.10 20.34 23.59
N VAL A 269 12.11 19.42 22.62
CA VAL A 269 11.92 17.98 22.85
C VAL A 269 13.15 17.44 23.58
N GLN A 270 12.92 16.76 24.71
CA GLN A 270 13.94 16.15 25.53
C GLN A 270 14.35 14.80 24.93
N ILE A 271 15.50 14.80 24.23
CA ILE A 271 16.02 13.65 23.48
C ILE A 271 16.05 12.38 24.33
N GLU A 272 16.51 12.47 25.58
CA GLU A 272 16.61 11.36 26.53
C GLU A 272 15.27 10.69 26.87
N LEU A 273 14.18 11.46 26.97
CA LEU A 273 12.83 10.93 27.24
C LEU A 273 12.14 10.38 25.99
N VAL A 274 12.52 10.87 24.81
CA VAL A 274 11.74 10.72 23.58
C VAL A 274 12.36 9.74 22.59
N VAL A 275 13.69 9.64 22.51
CA VAL A 275 14.36 8.68 21.61
C VAL A 275 14.02 7.22 21.97
N PRO A 276 14.05 6.77 23.24
CA PRO A 276 13.70 5.37 23.57
C PRO A 276 12.25 5.02 23.20
N LEU A 277 11.32 5.96 23.36
CA LEU A 277 9.92 5.78 22.98
C LEU A 277 9.76 5.68 21.45
N LEU A 278 10.46 6.53 20.70
CA LEU A 278 10.47 6.52 19.23
C LEU A 278 11.17 5.27 18.66
N GLU A 279 12.23 4.80 19.30
CA GLU A 279 12.94 3.57 18.93
C GLU A 279 12.04 2.33 19.14
N SER A 280 11.23 2.31 20.20
CA SER A 280 10.29 1.19 20.48
C SER A 280 9.26 0.92 19.37
N ILE A 281 8.95 1.92 18.54
CA ILE A 281 8.01 1.82 17.41
C ILE A 281 8.71 1.64 16.05
N GLY A 282 10.04 1.71 16.01
CA GLY A 282 10.86 1.60 14.80
C GLY A 282 11.02 2.90 14.01
N PHE A 283 12.16 3.04 13.32
CA PHE A 283 12.61 4.27 12.66
C PHE A 283 11.59 4.90 11.68
N ARG A 284 10.94 4.09 10.84
CA ARG A 284 9.98 4.62 9.83
C ARG A 284 8.73 5.22 10.50
N GLN A 285 8.33 4.71 11.65
CA GLN A 285 7.17 5.12 12.42
C GLN A 285 7.54 6.35 13.26
N ALA A 286 8.71 6.34 13.91
CA ALA A 286 9.30 7.50 14.57
C ALA A 286 9.33 8.73 13.66
N MET A 287 9.79 8.59 12.42
CA MET A 287 9.85 9.68 11.45
C MET A 287 8.46 10.21 11.03
N ARG A 288 7.38 9.44 11.16
CA ARG A 288 6.00 9.94 10.98
C ARG A 288 5.51 10.72 12.20
N VAL A 289 5.82 10.25 13.41
CA VAL A 289 5.49 10.94 14.66
C VAL A 289 6.19 12.30 14.71
N LEU A 290 7.50 12.31 14.41
CA LEU A 290 8.30 13.53 14.34
C LEU A 290 7.83 14.49 13.24
N ARG A 291 7.36 14.00 12.08
CA ARG A 291 6.75 14.86 11.05
C ARG A 291 5.41 15.45 11.50
N ARG A 292 4.58 14.72 12.26
CA ARG A 292 3.34 15.28 12.81
C ARG A 292 3.61 16.35 13.87
N LEU A 293 4.67 16.21 14.66
CA LEU A 293 5.12 17.28 15.55
C LEU A 293 5.63 18.49 14.74
N GLU A 294 6.38 18.27 13.65
CA GLU A 294 6.81 19.35 12.74
C GLU A 294 5.62 20.11 12.13
N GLU A 295 4.57 19.39 11.72
CA GLU A 295 3.30 19.93 11.18
C GLU A 295 2.46 20.71 12.23
N SER A 296 2.69 20.50 13.53
CA SER A 296 1.90 21.08 14.64
C SER A 296 2.75 21.80 15.69
N GLY A 297 4.02 22.07 15.40
CA GLY A 297 5.04 22.41 16.39
C GLY A 297 4.81 23.73 17.11
N ALA A 298 4.27 24.72 16.40
CA ALA A 298 3.92 26.03 16.95
C ALA A 298 2.57 26.04 17.73
N GLU A 299 1.71 25.04 17.55
CA GLU A 299 0.42 24.92 18.26
C GLU A 299 0.52 24.00 19.50
N THR A 300 1.53 23.13 19.54
CA THR A 300 1.70 22.09 20.57
C THR A 300 2.32 22.67 21.85
N ALA A 301 1.62 22.61 22.98
CA ALA A 301 2.07 23.21 24.24
C ALA A 301 3.22 22.46 24.94
N ASP A 302 3.21 21.12 24.94
CA ASP A 302 4.38 20.29 25.26
C ASP A 302 4.62 19.25 24.15
N PRO A 303 5.68 19.41 23.34
CA PRO A 303 6.11 18.43 22.37
C PRO A 303 6.43 17.04 22.93
N ASN A 304 6.78 16.93 24.21
CA ASN A 304 7.14 15.66 24.85
C ASN A 304 5.88 14.82 25.14
N GLU A 305 4.87 15.40 25.80
CA GLU A 305 3.55 14.77 25.94
C GLU A 305 2.87 14.51 24.60
N PHE A 306 2.97 15.42 23.62
CA PHE A 306 2.43 15.17 22.28
C PHE A 306 3.05 13.93 21.62
N ILE A 307 4.37 13.75 21.71
CA ILE A 307 5.01 12.54 21.20
C ILE A 307 4.56 11.31 22.00
N ARG A 308 4.48 11.36 23.33
CA ARG A 308 3.98 10.24 24.15
C ARG A 308 2.56 9.83 23.77
N ASP A 309 1.64 10.78 23.67
CA ASP A 309 0.24 10.55 23.30
C ASP A 309 0.11 9.99 21.87
N LEU A 310 0.88 10.54 20.92
CA LEU A 310 0.82 10.09 19.53
C LEU A 310 1.46 8.71 19.34
N ILE A 311 2.52 8.39 20.10
CA ILE A 311 3.05 7.02 20.22
C ILE A 311 2.03 6.11 20.90
N GLY A 312 1.37 6.54 21.96
CA GLY A 312 0.30 5.77 22.62
C GLY A 312 -0.84 5.41 21.66
N ARG A 313 -1.31 6.39 20.87
CA ARG A 313 -2.41 6.20 19.91
C ARG A 313 -2.02 5.49 18.61
N SER A 314 -0.74 5.33 18.29
CA SER A 314 -0.32 4.82 16.97
C SER A 314 0.82 3.82 16.94
N GLY A 315 1.55 3.61 18.04
CA GLY A 315 2.79 2.81 18.04
C GLY A 315 2.62 1.34 17.68
N TRP A 316 1.43 0.78 17.89
CA TRP A 316 1.23 -0.68 17.83
C TRP A 316 0.55 -1.22 16.57
N ILE A 317 -0.26 -0.42 15.88
CA ILE A 317 -0.97 -0.84 14.66
C ILE A 317 -0.02 -0.97 13.44
N TRP A 318 1.24 -0.54 13.59
CA TRP A 318 2.16 -0.32 12.45
C TRP A 318 3.55 -0.96 12.61
N ALA A 319 3.79 -1.79 13.63
CA ALA A 319 5.03 -2.56 13.72
C ALA A 319 5.14 -3.55 12.54
N LYS A 320 6.37 -3.80 12.03
CA LYS A 320 6.57 -4.76 10.92
C LYS A 320 6.22 -6.18 11.38
N PRO A 321 5.35 -6.93 10.68
CA PRO A 321 4.99 -8.30 11.08
C PRO A 321 6.15 -9.31 10.99
N ASP A 322 7.08 -9.14 10.06
CA ASP A 322 7.81 -10.27 9.46
C ASP A 322 9.22 -10.55 10.03
N VAL A 323 9.65 -9.84 11.09
CA VAL A 323 11.04 -9.91 11.61
C VAL A 323 11.11 -10.06 13.15
N ILE A 324 9.98 -10.10 13.83
CA ILE A 324 9.90 -10.27 15.29
C ILE A 324 9.18 -11.60 15.55
N ASP A 325 9.76 -12.49 16.36
CA ASP A 325 9.11 -13.75 16.75
C ASP A 325 7.71 -13.47 17.30
N ASP A 326 6.76 -14.36 17.03
CA ASP A 326 5.35 -14.11 17.28
C ASP A 326 5.06 -13.89 18.78
N ASP A 327 5.67 -14.70 19.65
CA ASP A 327 5.68 -14.58 21.11
C ASP A 327 6.28 -13.23 21.56
N GLN A 328 7.38 -12.78 20.94
CA GLN A 328 7.98 -11.47 21.22
C GLN A 328 7.02 -10.31 20.87
N LYS A 329 6.14 -10.45 19.88
CA LYS A 329 5.10 -9.44 19.59
C LYS A 329 4.12 -9.36 20.76
N VAL A 330 3.64 -10.50 21.25
CA VAL A 330 2.68 -10.56 22.37
C VAL A 330 3.32 -10.01 23.66
N ALA A 331 4.56 -10.41 23.98
CA ALA A 331 5.32 -9.88 25.11
C ALA A 331 5.49 -8.34 25.03
N LYS A 332 5.83 -7.81 23.85
CA LYS A 332 5.91 -6.36 23.61
C LYS A 332 4.55 -5.65 23.73
N ARG A 333 3.43 -6.32 23.44
CA ARG A 333 2.09 -5.76 23.69
C ARG A 333 1.78 -5.66 25.18
N VAL A 334 2.10 -6.71 25.96
CA VAL A 334 1.88 -6.72 27.41
C VAL A 334 2.78 -5.71 28.12
N ALA A 335 4.05 -5.60 27.74
CA ALA A 335 4.96 -4.56 28.23
C ALA A 335 4.40 -3.15 27.95
N TRP A 336 3.96 -2.89 26.71
CA TRP A 336 3.33 -1.62 26.36
C TRP A 336 2.04 -1.34 27.15
N LEU A 337 1.18 -2.34 27.37
CA LEU A 337 -0.04 -2.18 28.18
C LEU A 337 0.27 -1.87 29.65
N ASN A 338 1.38 -2.38 30.17
CA ASN A 338 1.88 -2.12 31.53
C ASN A 338 2.49 -0.73 31.73
N GLU A 339 2.72 0.02 30.65
CA GLU A 339 3.27 1.38 30.66
C GLU A 339 2.24 2.42 30.21
N PHE A 340 1.40 2.10 29.21
CA PHE A 340 0.51 3.05 28.54
C PHE A 340 -0.98 2.65 28.55
N GLY A 341 -1.33 1.43 28.95
CA GLY A 341 -2.70 0.88 28.85
C GLY A 341 -3.69 1.34 29.93
N CYS A 342 -3.33 2.31 30.78
CA CYS A 342 -4.12 2.81 31.91
C CYS A 342 -4.68 1.72 32.86
N LEU A 343 -3.99 0.58 32.96
CA LEU A 343 -4.42 -0.56 33.76
C LEU A 343 -4.30 -0.25 35.28
N LYS A 344 -5.31 -0.66 36.06
CA LYS A 344 -5.31 -0.52 37.54
C LYS A 344 -4.17 -1.27 38.26
N ARG A 345 -3.62 -2.30 37.62
CA ARG A 345 -2.45 -3.09 38.02
C ARG A 345 -1.65 -3.41 36.76
N LYS A 346 -0.36 -3.74 36.90
CA LYS A 346 0.42 -4.28 35.78
C LYS A 346 0.06 -5.76 35.58
N ILE A 347 -0.01 -6.20 34.32
CA ILE A 347 -0.10 -7.60 33.92
C ILE A 347 1.22 -8.28 34.29
N GLU A 348 1.16 -9.37 35.04
CA GLU A 348 2.34 -10.16 35.37
C GLU A 348 2.65 -11.13 34.21
N TRP A 349 3.57 -10.74 33.31
CA TRP A 349 3.88 -11.50 32.09
C TRP A 349 4.19 -12.99 32.36
N ALA A 350 4.92 -13.29 33.43
CA ALA A 350 5.26 -14.66 33.83
C ALA A 350 4.04 -15.53 34.20
N GLU A 351 2.88 -14.92 34.49
CA GLU A 351 1.63 -15.63 34.77
C GLU A 351 0.73 -15.81 33.54
N VAL A 352 1.02 -15.14 32.42
CA VAL A 352 0.19 -15.14 31.20
C VAL A 352 0.92 -15.55 29.93
N ALA A 353 2.25 -15.65 29.94
CA ALA A 353 3.05 -16.07 28.79
C ALA A 353 2.58 -17.41 28.22
N ASP A 354 2.68 -18.50 28.97
CA ASP A 354 2.26 -19.86 28.58
C ASP A 354 0.80 -19.93 28.04
N ILE A 355 -0.07 -19.04 28.53
CA ILE A 355 -1.49 -18.97 28.17
C ILE A 355 -1.71 -18.17 26.88
N LEU A 356 -0.97 -17.08 26.68
CA LEU A 356 -1.05 -16.24 25.48
C LEU A 356 -0.26 -16.84 24.31
N ASP A 357 0.84 -17.55 24.58
CA ASP A 357 1.63 -18.32 23.60
C ASP A 357 0.88 -19.59 23.18
N GLY A 358 -0.03 -20.08 24.03
CA GLY A 358 -1.02 -21.11 23.68
C GLY A 358 -2.14 -20.62 22.75
N LEU A 359 -2.35 -19.30 22.64
CA LEU A 359 -3.26 -18.71 21.65
C LEU A 359 -2.51 -18.40 20.35
N ARG A 360 -3.19 -18.55 19.21
CA ARG A 360 -2.69 -17.98 17.94
C ARG A 360 -2.54 -16.47 18.12
N VAL A 361 -1.40 -15.90 17.74
CA VAL A 361 -1.07 -14.49 17.97
C VAL A 361 -2.19 -13.48 17.61
N PRO A 362 -2.95 -13.61 16.51
CA PRO A 362 -4.10 -12.73 16.24
C PRO A 362 -5.16 -12.72 17.35
N HIS A 363 -5.45 -13.87 17.98
CA HIS A 363 -6.39 -13.99 19.10
C HIS A 363 -5.82 -13.33 20.37
N ALA A 364 -4.53 -13.55 20.65
CA ALA A 364 -3.84 -12.84 21.73
C ALA A 364 -3.89 -11.31 21.55
N MET A 365 -3.69 -10.80 20.32
CA MET A 365 -3.83 -9.36 20.03
C MET A 365 -5.25 -8.84 20.25
N VAL A 366 -6.28 -9.61 19.87
CA VAL A 366 -7.68 -9.22 20.06
C VAL A 366 -8.03 -9.14 21.55
N LEU A 367 -7.65 -10.15 22.33
CA LEU A 367 -7.85 -10.20 23.79
C LEU A 367 -7.12 -9.04 24.50
N LEU A 368 -5.86 -8.79 24.15
CA LEU A 368 -5.08 -7.69 24.72
C LEU A 368 -5.60 -6.31 24.30
N ARG A 369 -6.27 -6.20 23.15
CA ARG A 369 -6.95 -4.98 22.68
C ARG A 369 -8.33 -4.80 23.33
N GLU A 370 -9.03 -5.87 23.68
CA GLU A 370 -10.23 -5.76 24.52
C GLU A 370 -9.85 -5.24 25.92
N LEU A 371 -8.80 -5.82 26.52
CA LEU A 371 -8.26 -5.38 27.79
C LEU A 371 -7.84 -3.90 27.79
N GLU A 372 -7.21 -3.41 26.73
CA GLU A 372 -6.91 -1.99 26.50
C GLU A 372 -8.16 -1.10 26.59
N MET A 373 -9.25 -1.49 25.91
CA MET A 373 -10.53 -0.76 25.96
C MET A 373 -11.23 -0.84 27.33
N GLN A 374 -10.89 -1.84 28.14
CA GLN A 374 -11.47 -2.07 29.47
C GLN A 374 -10.52 -1.72 30.64
N GLY A 375 -9.32 -1.17 30.39
CA GLY A 375 -8.24 -1.04 31.38
C GLY A 375 -8.63 -0.32 32.68
N ASN A 376 -9.42 0.76 32.57
CA ASN A 376 -9.92 1.51 33.72
C ASN A 376 -11.02 0.77 34.51
N LYS A 377 -11.66 -0.25 33.91
CA LYS A 377 -12.73 -1.04 34.52
C LYS A 377 -12.15 -2.26 35.24
N VAL A 378 -11.36 -3.06 34.52
CA VAL A 378 -10.75 -4.32 34.99
C VAL A 378 -9.88 -4.07 36.22
N ALA A 379 -10.23 -4.67 37.35
CA ALA A 379 -9.52 -4.51 38.62
C ALA A 379 -8.18 -5.29 38.65
N ASP A 380 -8.15 -6.46 38.00
CA ASP A 380 -6.95 -7.28 37.86
C ASP A 380 -6.83 -7.79 36.41
N PRO A 381 -5.88 -7.25 35.62
CA PRO A 381 -5.77 -7.56 34.20
C PRO A 381 -5.14 -8.94 33.96
N THR A 382 -4.29 -9.42 34.86
CA THR A 382 -3.69 -10.76 34.81
C THR A 382 -4.78 -11.82 34.96
N ALA A 383 -5.66 -11.66 35.96
CA ALA A 383 -6.81 -12.54 36.16
C ALA A 383 -7.84 -12.47 35.02
N TYR A 384 -8.03 -11.30 34.40
CA TYR A 384 -8.87 -11.16 33.20
C TYR A 384 -8.30 -11.95 32.02
N ILE A 385 -6.99 -11.80 31.72
CA ILE A 385 -6.34 -12.56 30.63
C ILE A 385 -6.50 -14.06 30.86
N LYS A 386 -6.16 -14.56 32.06
CA LYS A 386 -6.31 -15.99 32.41
C LYS A 386 -7.73 -16.51 32.17
N ARG A 387 -8.76 -15.73 32.52
CA ARG A 387 -10.17 -16.11 32.34
C ARG A 387 -10.57 -16.11 30.86
N THR A 388 -10.32 -15.02 30.14
CA THR A 388 -10.77 -14.86 28.75
C THR A 388 -9.99 -15.77 27.79
N ALA A 389 -8.70 -15.97 28.03
CA ALA A 389 -7.88 -16.92 27.27
C ALA A 389 -8.22 -18.38 27.61
N GLY A 390 -8.58 -18.69 28.85
CA GLY A 390 -9.09 -20.02 29.23
C GLY A 390 -10.36 -20.38 28.45
N LEU A 391 -11.32 -19.45 28.36
CA LEU A 391 -12.54 -19.62 27.56
C LEU A 391 -12.23 -19.76 26.06
N ALA A 392 -11.28 -18.97 25.53
CA ALA A 392 -10.88 -19.06 24.12
C ALA A 392 -9.99 -20.27 23.78
N GLY A 393 -9.43 -20.94 24.79
CA GLY A 393 -8.51 -22.06 24.64
C GLY A 393 -9.18 -23.44 24.55
N GLU A 394 -10.45 -23.57 24.93
CA GLU A 394 -11.21 -24.83 24.83
C GLU A 394 -11.85 -25.06 23.45
N ASP A 395 -12.00 -24.01 22.63
CA ASP A 395 -12.63 -24.09 21.29
C ASP A 395 -11.69 -24.64 20.18
N ASP A 396 -10.36 -24.57 20.34
CA ASP A 396 -9.41 -25.08 19.34
C ASP A 396 -8.99 -26.54 19.69
N ILE A 397 -9.38 -27.49 18.83
CA ILE A 397 -9.00 -28.92 18.85
C ILE A 397 -9.71 -29.84 19.87
N GLN A 398 -11.04 -29.78 19.96
CA GLN A 398 -11.84 -31.03 19.91
C GLN A 398 -13.23 -30.87 19.27
N MET A 399 -13.28 -30.55 17.97
CA MET A 399 -14.53 -30.67 17.20
C MET A 399 -15.11 -32.10 17.34
N PRO A 400 -16.36 -32.27 17.79
CA PRO A 400 -17.01 -33.58 17.77
C PRO A 400 -17.21 -34.00 16.31
N ALA A 401 -16.55 -35.08 15.91
CA ALA A 401 -16.66 -35.61 14.56
C ALA A 401 -18.08 -36.12 14.30
N ASP A 402 -18.67 -35.70 13.18
CA ASP A 402 -19.90 -36.21 12.61
C ASP A 402 -21.11 -36.25 13.56
N ASP A 403 -21.56 -35.10 14.08
CA ASP A 403 -22.99 -34.97 14.41
C ASP A 403 -23.79 -34.74 13.12
N PRO A 404 -24.59 -35.73 12.65
CA PRO A 404 -25.36 -35.62 11.40
C PRO A 404 -26.58 -34.68 11.53
N ASN A 405 -26.74 -34.01 12.67
CA ASN A 405 -27.89 -33.20 13.02
C ASN A 405 -27.58 -31.69 13.19
N SER A 406 -26.35 -31.25 12.88
CA SER A 406 -26.00 -29.81 12.86
C SER A 406 -27.00 -29.00 12.03
N ALA A 407 -27.40 -27.83 12.52
CA ALA A 407 -28.42 -26.99 11.88
C ALA A 407 -27.98 -26.54 10.47
N VAL A 408 -26.68 -26.41 10.22
CA VAL A 408 -26.11 -26.13 8.89
C VAL A 408 -26.47 -27.23 7.89
N GLN A 409 -26.37 -28.51 8.29
CA GLN A 409 -26.72 -29.65 7.44
C GLN A 409 -28.24 -29.72 7.22
N GLN A 410 -29.03 -29.50 8.27
CA GLN A 410 -30.50 -29.44 8.17
C GLN A 410 -30.93 -28.32 7.22
N ARG A 411 -30.35 -27.12 7.33
CA ARG A 411 -30.66 -25.97 6.47
C ARG A 411 -30.27 -26.20 5.01
N ILE A 412 -29.16 -26.90 4.75
CA ILE A 412 -28.80 -27.33 3.39
C ILE A 412 -29.81 -28.34 2.83
N ALA A 413 -30.29 -29.28 3.66
CA ALA A 413 -31.33 -30.24 3.26
C ALA A 413 -32.69 -29.56 2.99
N GLU A 414 -33.08 -28.55 3.77
CA GLU A 414 -34.25 -27.69 3.51
C GLU A 414 -34.13 -26.96 2.16
N LEU A 415 -33.00 -26.28 1.92
CA LEU A 415 -32.81 -25.51 0.69
C LEU A 415 -32.75 -26.41 -0.56
N ASN A 416 -32.16 -27.60 -0.43
CA ASN A 416 -32.11 -28.61 -1.50
C ASN A 416 -33.48 -29.25 -1.78
N SER A 417 -34.33 -29.43 -0.77
CA SER A 417 -35.67 -30.03 -0.93
C SER A 417 -36.75 -29.02 -1.30
N GLY A 418 -36.60 -27.74 -0.91
CA GLY A 418 -37.54 -26.66 -1.22
C GLY A 418 -37.60 -26.26 -2.70
N GLY A 419 -36.65 -26.69 -3.54
CA GLY A 419 -36.67 -26.48 -4.99
C GLY A 419 -36.52 -25.02 -5.44
N THR A 420 -36.07 -24.13 -4.54
CA THR A 420 -35.87 -22.69 -4.80
C THR A 420 -34.55 -22.38 -5.49
N LEU A 421 -33.58 -23.30 -5.43
CA LEU A 421 -32.24 -23.16 -6.02
C LEU A 421 -32.18 -23.70 -7.46
N ALA A 422 -31.25 -23.17 -8.28
CA ALA A 422 -31.08 -23.64 -9.66
C ALA A 422 -30.39 -25.02 -9.77
N ALA A 423 -29.65 -25.41 -8.74
CA ALA A 423 -29.04 -26.72 -8.54
C ALA A 423 -29.00 -27.01 -7.02
N ALA A 424 -28.78 -28.27 -6.63
CA ALA A 424 -28.58 -28.61 -5.22
C ALA A 424 -27.18 -28.17 -4.74
N ILE A 425 -27.09 -27.74 -3.48
CA ILE A 425 -25.85 -27.55 -2.73
C ILE A 425 -25.27 -28.92 -2.43
N ASP A 426 -24.05 -29.20 -2.90
CA ASP A 426 -23.35 -30.44 -2.54
C ASP A 426 -22.66 -30.28 -1.17
N LEU A 427 -23.23 -30.93 -0.15
CA LEU A 427 -22.76 -30.86 1.23
C LEU A 427 -21.31 -31.35 1.39
N ALA A 428 -20.86 -32.31 0.58
CA ALA A 428 -19.48 -32.82 0.65
C ALA A 428 -18.44 -31.80 0.15
N ASP A 429 -18.88 -30.83 -0.65
CA ASP A 429 -18.05 -29.77 -1.22
C ASP A 429 -18.01 -28.48 -0.36
N VAL A 430 -18.86 -28.37 0.68
CA VAL A 430 -18.99 -27.16 1.53
C VAL A 430 -19.00 -27.41 3.04
N GLY A 431 -19.31 -28.63 3.51
CA GLY A 431 -19.54 -28.93 4.93
C GLY A 431 -18.38 -28.56 5.84
N ASP A 432 -17.18 -29.08 5.54
CA ASP A 432 -15.95 -28.80 6.29
C ASP A 432 -15.66 -27.30 6.42
N ASP A 433 -15.82 -26.53 5.33
CA ASP A 433 -15.52 -25.10 5.32
C ASP A 433 -16.62 -24.27 6.00
N LEU A 434 -17.89 -24.69 5.96
CA LEU A 434 -18.97 -24.09 6.75
C LEU A 434 -18.74 -24.31 8.25
N GLY A 435 -18.32 -25.51 8.66
CA GLY A 435 -17.94 -25.77 10.05
C GLY A 435 -16.82 -24.85 10.55
N ARG A 436 -15.83 -24.55 9.68
CA ARG A 436 -14.68 -23.68 9.99
C ARG A 436 -15.01 -22.19 10.15
N ILE A 437 -16.18 -21.71 9.73
CA ILE A 437 -16.61 -20.31 9.95
C ILE A 437 -17.59 -20.13 11.11
N GLY A 438 -18.01 -21.22 11.76
CA GLY A 438 -19.00 -21.20 12.84
C GLY A 438 -20.45 -21.18 12.32
N GLU A 439 -21.38 -21.68 13.16
CA GLU A 439 -22.76 -21.96 12.74
C GLU A 439 -23.55 -20.69 12.35
N ASP A 440 -23.46 -19.60 13.12
CA ASP A 440 -24.14 -18.33 12.80
C ASP A 440 -23.73 -17.78 11.43
N ASP A 441 -22.43 -17.81 11.16
CA ASP A 441 -21.83 -17.22 9.96
C ASP A 441 -22.10 -18.09 8.72
N ALA A 442 -22.13 -19.41 8.90
CA ALA A 442 -22.60 -20.39 7.92
C ALA A 442 -24.12 -20.21 7.64
N MET A 443 -24.94 -20.03 8.67
CA MET A 443 -26.39 -19.83 8.52
C MET A 443 -26.73 -18.51 7.84
N GLN A 444 -26.01 -17.42 8.13
CA GLN A 444 -26.14 -16.15 7.40
C GLN A 444 -25.78 -16.31 5.91
N LEU A 445 -24.72 -17.06 5.60
CA LEU A 445 -24.25 -17.31 4.24
C LEU A 445 -25.25 -18.20 3.46
N LEU A 446 -25.82 -19.23 4.10
CA LEU A 446 -26.91 -20.03 3.54
C LEU A 446 -28.19 -19.22 3.34
N GLN A 447 -28.49 -18.25 4.21
CA GLN A 447 -29.64 -17.35 4.02
C GLN A 447 -29.43 -16.39 2.83
N GLU A 448 -28.20 -15.89 2.59
CA GLU A 448 -27.92 -15.09 1.38
C GLU A 448 -28.17 -15.90 0.09
N VAL A 449 -27.87 -17.21 0.12
CA VAL A 449 -28.18 -18.13 -1.00
C VAL A 449 -29.68 -18.36 -1.13
N ALA A 450 -30.40 -18.55 -0.02
CA ALA A 450 -31.85 -18.71 -0.01
C ALA A 450 -32.58 -17.48 -0.59
N ASP A 451 -32.17 -16.27 -0.17
CA ASP A 451 -32.75 -15.00 -0.62
C ASP A 451 -32.51 -14.74 -2.13
N LYS A 452 -31.41 -15.24 -2.68
CA LYS A 452 -31.08 -15.15 -4.11
C LYS A 452 -31.72 -16.27 -4.93
N GLY A 453 -31.94 -17.44 -4.33
CA GLY A 453 -32.65 -18.57 -4.93
C GLY A 453 -32.14 -18.93 -6.33
N ALA A 454 -33.07 -19.12 -7.26
CA ALA A 454 -32.82 -19.50 -8.65
C ALA A 454 -32.02 -18.48 -9.50
N SER A 455 -31.65 -17.32 -8.95
CA SER A 455 -30.67 -16.43 -9.62
C SER A 455 -29.23 -16.96 -9.51
N VAL A 456 -28.92 -17.74 -8.47
CA VAL A 456 -27.62 -18.39 -8.29
C VAL A 456 -27.60 -19.70 -9.08
N ARG A 457 -26.83 -19.74 -10.19
CA ARG A 457 -26.76 -20.92 -11.07
C ARG A 457 -26.07 -22.12 -10.45
N ASP A 458 -25.04 -21.88 -9.65
CA ASP A 458 -24.35 -22.89 -8.84
C ASP A 458 -24.25 -22.36 -7.40
N PRO A 459 -25.14 -22.79 -6.49
CA PRO A 459 -25.08 -22.37 -5.10
C PRO A 459 -23.88 -23.00 -4.36
N THR A 460 -23.39 -24.18 -4.78
CA THR A 460 -22.20 -24.81 -4.18
C THR A 460 -20.94 -24.00 -4.48
N GLY A 461 -20.77 -23.57 -5.73
CA GLY A 461 -19.70 -22.65 -6.15
C GLY A 461 -19.80 -21.29 -5.45
N TYR A 462 -21.00 -20.73 -5.34
CA TYR A 462 -21.24 -19.49 -4.62
C TYR A 462 -20.89 -19.58 -3.13
N ILE A 463 -21.29 -20.68 -2.46
CA ILE A 463 -20.99 -20.92 -1.05
C ILE A 463 -19.48 -21.03 -0.84
N ARG A 464 -18.77 -21.87 -1.61
CA ARG A 464 -17.30 -21.97 -1.57
C ARG A 464 -16.60 -20.64 -1.80
N PHE A 465 -17.13 -19.79 -2.67
CA PHE A 465 -16.58 -18.45 -2.89
C PHE A 465 -16.72 -17.56 -1.65
N LYS A 466 -17.94 -17.42 -1.09
CA LYS A 466 -18.16 -16.61 0.12
C LYS A 466 -17.39 -17.16 1.33
N LEU A 467 -17.28 -18.49 1.45
CA LEU A 467 -16.47 -19.16 2.46
C LEU A 467 -15.00 -18.77 2.38
N ARG A 468 -14.38 -18.87 1.20
CA ARG A 468 -12.97 -18.44 1.01
C ARG A 468 -12.76 -16.97 1.34
N ALA A 469 -13.74 -16.11 1.03
CA ALA A 469 -13.68 -14.69 1.41
C ALA A 469 -13.80 -14.48 2.93
N LYS A 470 -14.68 -15.22 3.62
CA LYS A 470 -14.83 -15.21 5.09
C LYS A 470 -13.60 -15.78 5.80
N LEU A 471 -13.13 -16.98 5.44
CA LEU A 471 -11.94 -17.61 6.02
C LEU A 471 -10.69 -16.74 5.88
N ALA A 472 -10.50 -16.09 4.73
CA ALA A 472 -9.42 -15.12 4.53
C ALA A 472 -9.59 -13.84 5.39
N SER A 473 -10.82 -13.42 5.69
CA SER A 473 -11.11 -12.32 6.61
C SER A 473 -10.93 -12.69 8.09
N VAL A 474 -11.08 -13.96 8.43
CA VAL A 474 -10.87 -14.53 9.79
C VAL A 474 -9.38 -14.85 10.03
N GLY A 475 -8.51 -14.69 9.03
CA GLY A 475 -7.07 -14.94 9.14
C GLY A 475 -6.69 -16.42 9.10
N SER A 476 -7.63 -17.32 8.80
CA SER A 476 -7.37 -18.76 8.65
C SER A 476 -6.69 -19.00 7.30
N SER A 477 -5.37 -18.82 7.28
CA SER A 477 -4.53 -18.79 6.08
C SER A 477 -4.31 -20.18 5.47
N LEU A 478 -5.33 -20.68 4.76
CA LEU A 478 -5.23 -21.84 3.88
C LEU A 478 -4.42 -21.49 2.62
N ALA A 479 -3.09 -21.49 2.76
CA ALA A 479 -2.15 -21.56 1.64
C ALA A 479 -2.42 -22.84 0.81
N PRO A 480 -2.26 -22.83 -0.54
CA PRO A 480 -1.28 -22.03 -1.27
C PRO A 480 -1.84 -21.06 -2.33
N SER A 481 -1.04 -20.02 -2.63
CA SER A 481 -1.22 -19.01 -3.70
C SER A 481 -2.57 -18.26 -3.72
N ASP A 482 -2.57 -17.06 -3.13
CA ASP A 482 -3.66 -16.06 -3.21
C ASP A 482 -3.86 -15.46 -4.63
N ASP A 483 -3.28 -16.06 -5.67
CA ASP A 483 -3.37 -15.61 -7.05
C ASP A 483 -4.77 -15.82 -7.62
N GLY A 484 -5.37 -17.00 -7.39
CA GLY A 484 -6.73 -17.32 -7.84
C GLY A 484 -7.76 -16.41 -7.19
N THR A 485 -7.61 -16.11 -5.89
CA THR A 485 -8.46 -15.19 -5.12
C THR A 485 -8.29 -13.73 -5.52
N LYS A 486 -7.08 -13.26 -5.84
CA LYS A 486 -6.85 -11.93 -6.42
C LYS A 486 -7.50 -11.79 -7.81
N ILE A 487 -7.35 -12.79 -8.67
CA ILE A 487 -8.01 -12.84 -9.99
C ILE A 487 -9.54 -12.84 -9.84
N LEU A 488 -10.07 -13.66 -8.94
CA LEU A 488 -11.52 -13.76 -8.66
C LEU A 488 -12.11 -12.44 -8.16
N LYS A 489 -11.51 -11.81 -7.15
CA LYS A 489 -11.95 -10.49 -6.65
C LYS A 489 -11.94 -9.42 -7.74
N ARG A 490 -10.98 -9.47 -8.69
CA ARG A 490 -10.98 -8.54 -9.83
C ARG A 490 -12.05 -8.85 -10.88
N VAL A 491 -12.38 -10.12 -11.09
CA VAL A 491 -13.48 -10.55 -11.97
C VAL A 491 -14.85 -10.20 -11.38
N GLU A 492 -15.09 -10.46 -10.09
CA GLU A 492 -16.30 -10.06 -9.36
C GLU A 492 -16.51 -8.54 -9.47
N TRP A 493 -15.49 -7.74 -9.16
CA TRP A 493 -15.55 -6.27 -9.30
C TRP A 493 -15.84 -5.82 -10.74
N LEU A 494 -15.32 -6.51 -11.75
CA LEU A 494 -15.61 -6.19 -13.16
C LEU A 494 -17.03 -6.56 -13.60
N ASN A 495 -17.67 -7.52 -12.93
CA ASN A 495 -19.08 -7.83 -13.15
C ASN A 495 -19.98 -6.79 -12.45
N ASP A 496 -19.73 -6.52 -11.16
CA ASP A 496 -20.55 -5.62 -10.35
C ASP A 496 -20.41 -4.13 -10.72
N TYR A 497 -19.18 -3.69 -11.05
CA TYR A 497 -18.84 -2.27 -11.26
C TYR A 497 -18.19 -1.98 -12.61
N GLY A 498 -17.66 -2.99 -13.31
CA GLY A 498 -16.92 -2.83 -14.56
C GLY A 498 -17.75 -2.46 -15.79
N GLY A 499 -19.08 -2.35 -15.67
CA GLY A 499 -19.97 -1.88 -16.74
C GLY A 499 -19.98 -2.76 -17.99
N LEU A 500 -19.78 -4.07 -17.83
CA LEU A 500 -19.71 -5.03 -18.92
C LEU A 500 -21.10 -5.30 -19.52
N LEU A 501 -21.17 -5.57 -20.82
CA LEU A 501 -22.42 -5.91 -21.53
C LEU A 501 -23.02 -7.29 -21.15
N GLN A 502 -22.23 -8.11 -20.46
CA GLN A 502 -22.56 -9.43 -19.95
C GLN A 502 -21.50 -9.81 -18.91
N ASP A 503 -21.88 -10.49 -17.84
CA ASP A 503 -20.95 -10.92 -16.79
C ASP A 503 -19.86 -11.87 -17.31
N ILE A 504 -18.67 -11.79 -16.70
CA ILE A 504 -17.58 -12.75 -16.87
C ILE A 504 -17.96 -14.04 -16.14
N ASP A 505 -17.94 -15.13 -16.90
CA ASP A 505 -18.20 -16.49 -16.44
C ASP A 505 -16.89 -17.06 -15.83
N TYR A 506 -16.68 -16.86 -14.52
CA TYR A 506 -15.39 -17.09 -13.85
C TYR A 506 -14.87 -18.51 -14.05
N ASP A 507 -15.71 -19.53 -13.91
CA ASP A 507 -15.32 -20.95 -14.01
C ASP A 507 -14.76 -21.33 -15.39
N LYS A 508 -15.12 -20.58 -16.44
CA LYS A 508 -14.57 -20.74 -17.78
C LYS A 508 -13.24 -20.02 -17.99
N VAL A 509 -12.93 -19.00 -17.21
CA VAL A 509 -11.69 -18.20 -17.36
C VAL A 509 -10.63 -18.47 -16.31
N SER A 510 -11.00 -18.90 -15.09
CA SER A 510 -10.13 -19.10 -13.93
C SER A 510 -8.88 -19.92 -14.26
N SER A 511 -9.07 -21.19 -14.63
CA SER A 511 -8.01 -22.11 -15.06
C SER A 511 -7.13 -21.58 -16.20
N THR A 512 -7.69 -20.73 -17.08
CA THR A 512 -6.93 -20.15 -18.20
C THR A 512 -6.11 -18.94 -17.75
N LEU A 513 -6.65 -18.09 -16.87
CA LEU A 513 -5.97 -16.95 -16.26
C LEU A 513 -4.85 -17.40 -15.31
N GLU A 514 -5.14 -18.38 -14.44
CA GLU A 514 -4.17 -19.01 -13.54
C GLU A 514 -2.99 -19.63 -14.32
N SER A 515 -3.27 -20.35 -15.41
CA SER A 515 -2.22 -20.94 -16.28
C SER A 515 -1.31 -19.91 -16.97
N VAL A 516 -1.72 -18.63 -16.98
CA VAL A 516 -1.00 -17.49 -17.57
C VAL A 516 -0.29 -16.63 -16.51
N GLY A 517 -0.55 -16.86 -15.22
CA GLY A 517 0.07 -16.17 -14.09
C GLY A 517 -0.57 -14.82 -13.75
N ILE A 518 -0.54 -14.44 -12.46
CA ILE A 518 -1.31 -13.30 -11.92
C ILE A 518 -1.06 -11.98 -12.66
N ASP A 519 0.19 -11.59 -12.94
CA ASP A 519 0.50 -10.30 -13.57
C ASP A 519 -0.13 -10.17 -14.96
N HIS A 520 -0.06 -11.26 -15.73
CA HIS A 520 -0.61 -11.32 -17.07
C HIS A 520 -2.14 -11.47 -17.03
N ALA A 521 -2.69 -12.19 -16.06
CA ALA A 521 -4.14 -12.26 -15.81
C ALA A 521 -4.71 -10.87 -15.47
N MET A 522 -4.10 -10.15 -14.53
CA MET A 522 -4.47 -8.77 -14.18
C MET A 522 -4.34 -7.81 -15.37
N THR A 523 -3.28 -7.97 -16.18
CA THR A 523 -3.11 -7.21 -17.43
C THR A 523 -4.25 -7.48 -18.42
N ILE A 524 -4.67 -8.73 -18.59
CA ILE A 524 -5.79 -9.12 -19.49
C ILE A 524 -7.13 -8.59 -18.97
N LEU A 525 -7.37 -8.64 -17.66
CA LEU A 525 -8.58 -8.09 -17.04
C LEU A 525 -8.63 -6.55 -17.17
N LYS A 526 -7.48 -5.88 -17.12
CA LYS A 526 -7.37 -4.44 -17.41
C LYS A 526 -7.54 -4.10 -18.90
N GLU A 527 -6.97 -4.89 -19.81
CA GLU A 527 -7.22 -4.75 -21.26
C GLU A 527 -8.72 -4.92 -21.59
N LEU A 528 -9.45 -5.73 -20.83
CA LEU A 528 -10.91 -5.85 -20.93
C LEU A 528 -11.64 -4.62 -20.38
N GLU A 529 -11.27 -4.15 -19.19
CA GLU A 529 -11.82 -2.96 -18.54
C GLU A 529 -11.72 -1.72 -19.45
N ASP A 530 -10.57 -1.51 -20.07
CA ASP A 530 -10.31 -0.43 -21.03
C ASP A 530 -11.11 -0.57 -22.35
N GLN A 531 -11.60 -1.78 -22.68
CA GLN A 531 -12.32 -2.08 -23.94
C GLN A 531 -13.81 -2.44 -23.74
N ARG A 532 -14.33 -2.33 -22.52
CA ARG A 532 -15.67 -2.79 -22.10
C ARG A 532 -16.81 -2.47 -23.06
N GLU A 533 -16.86 -1.23 -23.57
CA GLU A 533 -17.92 -0.75 -24.47
C GLU A 533 -17.97 -1.49 -25.82
N GLY A 534 -16.82 -2.00 -26.30
CA GLY A 534 -16.72 -2.77 -27.54
C GLY A 534 -16.90 -4.28 -27.38
N VAL A 535 -16.74 -4.81 -26.16
CA VAL A 535 -16.65 -6.25 -25.89
C VAL A 535 -18.03 -6.84 -25.58
N ARG A 536 -18.69 -7.38 -26.61
CA ARG A 536 -20.01 -8.04 -26.50
C ARG A 536 -20.05 -9.32 -25.64
N ASN A 537 -18.91 -9.93 -25.36
CA ASN A 537 -18.83 -11.12 -24.50
C ASN A 537 -17.41 -11.19 -23.86
N PRO A 538 -17.27 -10.80 -22.58
CA PRO A 538 -15.95 -10.66 -21.96
C PRO A 538 -15.27 -11.99 -21.69
N THR A 539 -16.02 -13.05 -21.36
CA THR A 539 -15.49 -14.42 -21.22
C THR A 539 -14.72 -14.85 -22.47
N THR A 540 -15.28 -14.61 -23.67
CA THR A 540 -14.62 -14.93 -24.95
C THR A 540 -13.45 -13.99 -25.24
N PHE A 541 -13.49 -12.72 -24.81
CA PHE A 541 -12.35 -11.82 -24.91
C PHE A 541 -11.17 -12.33 -24.06
N ILE A 542 -11.41 -12.61 -22.78
CA ILE A 542 -10.40 -13.10 -21.83
C ILE A 542 -9.74 -14.38 -22.36
N LEU A 543 -10.51 -15.37 -22.80
CA LEU A 543 -9.98 -16.61 -23.36
C LEU A 543 -9.09 -16.39 -24.60
N ASN A 544 -9.46 -15.45 -25.48
CA ASN A 544 -8.65 -15.11 -26.65
C ASN A 544 -7.40 -14.31 -26.30
N SER A 545 -7.48 -13.38 -25.34
CA SER A 545 -6.37 -12.56 -24.87
C SER A 545 -5.36 -13.39 -24.08
N ALA A 546 -5.80 -14.30 -23.21
CA ALA A 546 -4.95 -15.27 -22.52
C ALA A 546 -4.25 -16.22 -23.49
N ARG A 547 -4.98 -16.79 -24.47
CA ARG A 547 -4.39 -17.62 -25.53
C ARG A 547 -3.41 -16.84 -26.43
N SER A 548 -3.57 -15.52 -26.55
CA SER A 548 -2.67 -14.63 -27.28
C SER A 548 -1.49 -14.14 -26.44
N SER A 549 -1.65 -14.07 -25.11
CA SER A 549 -0.55 -13.91 -24.15
C SER A 549 0.36 -15.14 -24.21
N TRP A 550 -0.19 -16.35 -24.06
CA TRP A 550 0.56 -17.60 -24.11
C TRP A 550 1.32 -17.79 -25.43
N LYS A 551 0.71 -17.44 -26.58
CA LYS A 551 1.41 -17.42 -27.87
C LYS A 551 2.55 -16.40 -27.95
N ARG A 552 2.44 -15.25 -27.28
CA ARG A 552 3.50 -14.23 -27.23
C ARG A 552 4.63 -14.67 -26.30
N ALA A 553 4.33 -15.30 -25.16
CA ALA A 553 5.31 -15.91 -24.28
C ALA A 553 6.07 -17.06 -24.98
N ALA A 554 5.35 -18.03 -25.56
CA ALA A 554 5.95 -19.17 -26.27
C ALA A 554 6.69 -18.79 -27.57
N ALA A 555 6.47 -17.59 -28.12
CA ALA A 555 7.25 -17.03 -29.23
C ALA A 555 8.38 -16.08 -28.76
N SER A 556 8.45 -15.78 -27.46
CA SER A 556 9.57 -15.06 -26.83
C SER A 556 10.68 -16.02 -26.40
N ASP A 557 10.38 -17.32 -26.25
CA ASP A 557 11.40 -18.37 -26.14
C ASP A 557 12.06 -18.64 -27.50
N PRO A 558 13.41 -18.74 -27.57
CA PRO A 558 14.14 -18.93 -28.81
C PRO A 558 13.99 -20.37 -29.35
N ALA A 559 13.05 -20.57 -30.27
CA ALA A 559 12.78 -21.87 -30.89
C ALA A 559 14.05 -22.52 -31.51
N PRO A 560 14.26 -23.84 -31.33
CA PRO A 560 15.50 -24.50 -31.72
C PRO A 560 15.71 -24.51 -33.24
N LYS A 561 16.91 -24.11 -33.68
CA LYS A 561 17.30 -24.02 -35.10
C LYS A 561 17.26 -25.40 -35.78
N ARG A 562 16.20 -25.67 -36.56
CA ARG A 562 16.21 -26.75 -37.57
C ARG A 562 17.19 -26.40 -38.69
N LEU A 563 18.39 -26.98 -38.64
CA LEU A 563 19.38 -26.87 -39.70
C LEU A 563 18.95 -27.67 -40.94
N SER A 564 19.08 -27.06 -42.11
CA SER A 564 18.85 -27.67 -43.41
C SER A 564 20.07 -27.51 -44.31
N GLY A 565 20.70 -28.62 -44.71
CA GLY A 565 21.65 -28.65 -45.83
C GLY A 565 23.11 -28.97 -45.48
N ALA A 566 23.45 -30.25 -45.52
CA ALA A 566 24.78 -30.77 -45.87
C ALA A 566 24.57 -32.09 -46.64
N ALA A 567 25.53 -32.53 -47.46
CA ALA A 567 25.31 -33.57 -48.47
C ALA A 567 26.45 -34.61 -48.54
N PHE A 568 26.21 -35.69 -49.30
CA PHE A 568 27.08 -36.84 -49.62
C PHE A 568 27.30 -37.87 -48.49
N PRO A 569 27.72 -39.13 -48.83
CA PRO A 569 27.84 -39.78 -50.15
C PRO A 569 26.92 -41.02 -50.31
N ALA A 570 27.02 -41.71 -51.46
CA ALA A 570 26.49 -43.06 -51.67
C ALA A 570 27.42 -44.14 -51.08
N PRO A 571 26.92 -45.38 -50.85
CA PRO A 571 27.27 -46.43 -51.81
C PRO A 571 26.19 -47.50 -52.13
N ASP A 572 26.45 -48.18 -53.23
CA ASP A 572 26.06 -49.49 -53.78
C ASP A 572 24.87 -50.39 -53.29
N ALA A 573 24.23 -50.93 -54.34
CA ALA A 573 23.87 -52.34 -54.60
C ALA A 573 22.85 -53.14 -53.74
N SER A 574 21.80 -53.59 -54.47
CA SER A 574 21.08 -54.88 -54.31
C SER A 574 20.08 -55.01 -53.13
N ALA A 575 18.95 -55.72 -53.23
CA ALA A 575 18.22 -56.27 -54.38
C ALA A 575 16.74 -56.57 -54.01
N SER A 576 15.93 -56.91 -55.03
CA SER A 576 14.64 -57.65 -54.94
C SER A 576 13.40 -56.92 -54.37
N LYS A 577 12.33 -56.64 -55.16
CA LYS A 577 11.35 -57.55 -55.82
C LYS A 577 10.14 -57.88 -54.90
N LYS A 578 9.05 -57.10 -54.97
CA LYS A 578 7.84 -57.33 -55.83
C LYS A 578 6.93 -56.08 -55.79
N ARG A 579 6.31 -55.65 -56.91
CA ARG A 579 4.93 -55.96 -57.39
C ARG A 579 3.80 -55.61 -56.37
N SER A 580 2.67 -54.98 -56.74
CA SER A 580 2.13 -54.72 -58.11
C SER A 580 0.78 -53.94 -58.15
N LEU A 581 0.54 -53.17 -59.23
CA LEU A 581 -0.79 -52.78 -59.81
C LEU A 581 -1.64 -51.81 -58.92
N GLN A 582 -2.67 -51.04 -59.33
CA GLN A 582 -3.34 -50.62 -60.60
C GLN A 582 -4.32 -49.46 -60.25
N THR A 583 -4.90 -48.57 -61.09
CA THR A 583 -4.62 -47.94 -62.42
C THR A 583 -5.59 -46.75 -62.63
N SER A 584 -5.40 -45.95 -63.69
CA SER A 584 -6.41 -45.08 -64.37
C SER A 584 -6.96 -43.84 -63.60
N SER A 585 -7.41 -42.74 -64.24
CA SER A 585 -7.40 -42.33 -65.67
C SER A 585 -7.53 -40.80 -65.84
N ALA A 586 -7.10 -40.27 -66.99
CA ALA A 586 -7.35 -38.90 -67.48
C ALA A 586 -8.64 -38.86 -68.37
N PRO A 587 -9.00 -37.83 -69.19
CA PRO A 587 -8.36 -36.51 -69.42
C PRO A 587 -9.27 -35.25 -69.66
N ALA A 588 -8.74 -34.05 -69.34
CA ALA A 588 -8.89 -32.76 -70.07
C ALA A 588 -10.33 -32.14 -70.25
N PRO A 589 -10.52 -30.94 -70.90
CA PRO A 589 -9.56 -29.95 -71.41
C PRO A 589 -9.82 -28.44 -71.06
N ALA A 590 -8.73 -27.67 -71.09
CA ALA A 590 -8.56 -26.28 -71.57
C ALA A 590 -9.61 -25.14 -71.35
N ARG A 591 -9.16 -24.09 -70.64
CA ARG A 591 -9.07 -22.71 -71.19
C ARG A 591 -8.05 -21.87 -70.39
N GLY A 592 -7.41 -20.88 -71.03
CA GLY A 592 -6.24 -20.19 -70.48
C GLY A 592 -6.47 -18.74 -70.02
N GLY A 593 -5.50 -18.18 -69.27
CA GLY A 593 -5.55 -16.80 -68.77
C GLY A 593 -4.17 -16.25 -68.38
N ARG A 594 -3.60 -15.41 -69.24
CA ARG A 594 -2.68 -14.27 -68.99
C ARG A 594 -1.82 -14.32 -67.71
N ALA A 595 -0.52 -14.58 -67.88
CA ALA A 595 0.46 -14.43 -66.80
C ALA A 595 0.62 -12.97 -66.33
N GLN A 596 0.80 -12.78 -65.02
CA GLN A 596 1.45 -11.61 -64.42
C GLN A 596 2.73 -12.08 -63.74
N THR A 597 3.83 -11.35 -63.92
CA THR A 597 5.11 -11.64 -63.26
C THR A 597 5.06 -11.16 -61.82
N THR A 598 4.92 -12.09 -60.87
CA THR A 598 5.11 -11.79 -59.44
C THR A 598 6.59 -11.55 -59.15
N GLN A 599 6.98 -10.31 -58.87
CA GLN A 599 8.29 -10.04 -58.27
C GLN A 599 8.36 -10.70 -56.87
N ALA A 600 9.55 -11.17 -56.50
CA ALA A 600 9.80 -11.65 -55.14
C ALA A 600 9.70 -10.47 -54.15
N PRO A 601 9.27 -10.70 -52.90
CA PRO A 601 9.28 -9.66 -51.88
C PRO A 601 10.72 -9.23 -51.59
N ALA A 602 10.97 -7.91 -51.61
CA ALA A 602 12.26 -7.34 -51.25
C ALA A 602 12.66 -7.76 -49.82
N THR A 603 13.95 -8.04 -49.62
CA THR A 603 14.46 -8.46 -48.32
C THR A 603 14.44 -7.29 -47.34
N GLN A 604 14.27 -7.58 -46.04
CA GLN A 604 14.18 -6.53 -45.02
C GLN A 604 15.50 -5.73 -44.87
N LEU A 605 16.62 -6.27 -45.35
CA LEU A 605 17.91 -5.59 -45.45
C LEU A 605 17.95 -4.52 -46.56
N GLU A 606 17.28 -4.76 -47.69
CA GLU A 606 17.16 -3.76 -48.76
C GLU A 606 16.35 -2.55 -48.29
N VAL A 607 15.22 -2.79 -47.59
CA VAL A 607 14.40 -1.72 -46.99
C VAL A 607 15.21 -0.85 -46.01
N LEU A 608 16.10 -1.47 -45.22
CA LEU A 608 16.98 -0.76 -44.28
C LEU A 608 18.08 0.04 -45.00
N ASN A 609 18.70 -0.53 -46.05
CA ASN A 609 19.68 0.18 -46.88
C ASN A 609 19.05 1.36 -47.64
N ASP A 610 17.86 1.21 -48.20
CA ASP A 610 17.15 2.28 -48.89
C ASP A 610 16.82 3.43 -47.94
N PHE A 611 16.32 3.13 -46.73
CA PHE A 611 16.03 4.12 -45.69
C PHE A 611 17.30 4.84 -45.21
N MET A 612 18.41 4.12 -45.01
CA MET A 612 19.71 4.72 -44.70
C MET A 612 20.23 5.60 -45.85
N SER A 613 19.98 5.21 -47.11
CA SER A 613 20.30 6.05 -48.28
C SER A 613 19.44 7.32 -48.34
N PHE A 614 18.22 7.29 -47.80
CA PHE A 614 17.31 8.44 -47.72
C PHE A 614 17.76 9.41 -46.63
N LEU A 615 18.08 8.93 -45.42
CA LEU A 615 18.66 9.75 -44.35
C LEU A 615 19.95 10.45 -44.81
N GLY A 616 20.83 9.72 -45.50
CA GLY A 616 22.08 10.26 -46.06
C GLY A 616 21.92 11.29 -47.19
N LYS A 617 20.70 11.56 -47.66
CA LYS A 617 20.36 12.59 -48.67
C LYS A 617 19.60 13.78 -48.09
N SER A 618 19.24 13.76 -46.80
CA SER A 618 18.48 14.84 -46.17
C SER A 618 19.41 16.01 -45.76
N PRO A 619 19.19 17.24 -46.25
CA PRO A 619 20.06 18.39 -45.93
C PRO A 619 19.92 18.89 -44.48
N ALA A 620 18.96 18.37 -43.71
CA ALA A 620 18.78 18.73 -42.30
C ALA A 620 19.74 17.99 -41.35
N VAL A 621 20.38 16.89 -41.80
CA VAL A 621 21.18 16.02 -40.93
C VAL A 621 22.64 16.49 -40.89
N LYS A 622 23.03 17.22 -39.83
CA LYS A 622 24.39 17.78 -39.65
C LYS A 622 25.51 16.74 -39.64
N ARG A 623 25.23 15.49 -39.23
CA ARG A 623 26.20 14.37 -39.15
C ARG A 623 25.69 13.16 -39.94
N GLN A 624 26.36 12.83 -41.05
CA GLN A 624 26.01 11.66 -41.87
C GLN A 624 26.11 10.35 -41.08
N VAL A 625 24.97 9.66 -40.89
CA VAL A 625 24.92 8.38 -40.17
C VAL A 625 25.53 7.27 -41.02
N ARG A 626 26.72 6.78 -40.64
CA ARG A 626 27.34 5.61 -41.27
C ARG A 626 26.74 4.34 -40.67
N LEU A 627 26.37 3.37 -41.53
CA LEU A 627 25.79 2.10 -41.08
C LEU A 627 26.71 1.39 -40.07
N SER A 628 28.03 1.44 -40.27
CA SER A 628 29.04 0.89 -39.35
C SER A 628 29.04 1.50 -37.94
N GLU A 629 28.58 2.75 -37.77
CA GLU A 629 28.51 3.39 -36.46
C GLU A 629 27.28 2.96 -35.64
N ILE A 630 26.25 2.42 -36.31
CA ILE A 630 24.97 2.00 -35.68
C ILE A 630 24.66 0.50 -35.83
N ALA A 631 25.42 -0.27 -36.61
CA ALA A 631 25.09 -1.65 -36.97
C ALA A 631 24.76 -2.54 -35.76
N GLY A 632 25.61 -2.57 -34.73
CA GLY A 632 25.37 -3.35 -33.51
C GLY A 632 24.16 -2.88 -32.70
N ALA A 633 23.80 -1.60 -32.77
CA ALA A 633 22.58 -1.07 -32.13
C ALA A 633 21.30 -1.44 -32.91
N VAL A 634 21.37 -1.42 -34.25
CA VAL A 634 20.29 -1.85 -35.14
C VAL A 634 20.04 -3.37 -35.03
N ASP A 635 21.12 -4.16 -34.93
CA ASP A 635 21.05 -5.61 -34.78
C ASP A 635 20.50 -6.00 -33.39
N ALA A 636 20.98 -5.36 -32.31
CA ALA A 636 20.46 -5.56 -30.95
C ALA A 636 18.98 -5.14 -30.79
N LEU A 637 18.49 -4.18 -31.59
CA LEU A 637 17.06 -3.87 -31.66
C LEU A 637 16.25 -4.93 -32.40
N GLY A 638 16.84 -5.58 -33.41
CA GLY A 638 16.14 -6.40 -34.38
C GLY A 638 15.33 -5.57 -35.39
N THR A 639 15.24 -6.07 -36.62
CA THR A 639 14.78 -5.34 -37.82
C THR A 639 13.49 -4.54 -37.63
N ALA A 640 12.47 -5.16 -37.04
CA ALA A 640 11.15 -4.53 -36.86
C ALA A 640 11.13 -3.42 -35.79
N ARG A 641 11.99 -3.49 -34.77
CA ARG A 641 12.12 -2.41 -33.77
C ARG A 641 13.05 -1.30 -34.26
N ALA A 642 14.13 -1.65 -34.94
CA ALA A 642 15.01 -0.69 -35.59
C ALA A 642 14.24 0.21 -36.59
N LEU A 643 13.39 -0.38 -37.44
CA LEU A 643 12.51 0.38 -38.33
C LEU A 643 11.50 1.27 -37.58
N ARG A 644 11.03 0.86 -36.39
CA ARG A 644 10.15 1.70 -35.55
C ARG A 644 10.90 2.88 -34.93
N VAL A 645 12.10 2.66 -34.38
CA VAL A 645 12.97 3.72 -33.82
C VAL A 645 13.39 4.71 -34.91
N LEU A 646 13.72 4.23 -36.11
CA LEU A 646 14.06 5.07 -37.26
C LEU A 646 12.85 5.89 -37.77
N LYS A 647 11.64 5.31 -37.75
CA LYS A 647 10.40 6.03 -38.06
C LYS A 647 10.03 7.06 -36.99
N GLU A 648 10.21 6.74 -35.72
CA GLU A 648 10.02 7.69 -34.61
C GLU A 648 11.01 8.86 -34.69
N MET A 649 12.28 8.59 -35.04
CA MET A 649 13.29 9.62 -35.30
C MET A 649 12.94 10.52 -36.50
N GLN A 650 12.20 9.99 -37.49
CA GLN A 650 11.68 10.77 -38.61
C GLN A 650 10.43 11.60 -38.20
N GLU A 651 9.52 11.02 -37.41
CA GLU A 651 8.26 11.64 -36.97
C GLU A 651 8.48 12.74 -35.91
N ARG A 652 9.50 12.62 -35.06
CA ARG A 652 9.90 13.66 -34.10
C ARG A 652 10.59 14.88 -34.74
N GLY A 653 10.83 14.86 -36.05
CA GLY A 653 11.50 15.93 -36.79
C GLY A 653 13.03 15.86 -36.70
N LEU A 654 13.70 16.25 -37.79
CA LEU A 654 15.17 16.19 -37.93
C LEU A 654 15.86 17.36 -37.22
N GLY A 655 15.68 17.46 -35.90
CA GLY A 655 16.34 18.42 -35.01
C GLY A 655 17.41 17.80 -34.08
N LEU A 656 17.60 16.47 -34.10
CA LEU A 656 18.63 15.81 -33.29
C LEU A 656 20.02 16.03 -33.88
N ASP A 657 20.88 16.73 -33.13
CA ASP A 657 22.27 17.01 -33.52
C ASP A 657 23.15 15.75 -33.65
N ASP A 658 22.84 14.67 -32.92
CA ASP A 658 23.50 13.38 -33.07
C ASP A 658 22.52 12.18 -33.15
N PRO A 659 22.01 11.84 -34.36
CA PRO A 659 21.17 10.66 -34.55
C PRO A 659 21.89 9.33 -34.27
N VAL A 660 23.23 9.27 -34.31
CA VAL A 660 23.99 8.05 -33.96
C VAL A 660 23.81 7.73 -32.48
N SER A 661 23.93 8.74 -31.62
CA SER A 661 23.73 8.61 -30.18
C SER A 661 22.28 8.29 -29.82
N TYR A 662 21.30 8.85 -30.54
CA TYR A 662 19.88 8.50 -30.35
C TYR A 662 19.59 7.02 -30.65
N ILE A 663 20.06 6.50 -31.79
CA ILE A 663 19.86 5.09 -32.17
C ILE A 663 20.55 4.14 -31.17
N LYS A 664 21.75 4.51 -30.67
CA LYS A 664 22.45 3.76 -29.62
C LYS A 664 21.69 3.77 -28.29
N ALA A 665 21.21 4.92 -27.84
CA ALA A 665 20.44 5.03 -26.60
C ALA A 665 19.10 4.27 -26.69
N ALA A 666 18.42 4.30 -27.84
CA ALA A 666 17.20 3.52 -28.09
C ALA A 666 17.48 2.01 -28.08
N ALA A 667 18.59 1.56 -28.67
CA ALA A 667 19.02 0.16 -28.60
C ALA A 667 19.38 -0.26 -27.17
N GLN A 668 20.08 0.59 -26.41
CA GLN A 668 20.45 0.31 -25.02
C GLN A 668 19.21 0.18 -24.11
N ARG A 669 18.17 1.00 -24.33
CA ARG A 669 16.86 0.90 -23.64
C ARG A 669 16.05 -0.35 -24.02
N HIS A 670 16.39 -1.02 -25.11
CA HIS A 670 15.68 -2.20 -25.62
C HIS A 670 16.52 -3.48 -25.65
N SER A 671 17.79 -3.41 -25.21
CA SER A 671 18.66 -4.56 -25.04
C SER A 671 18.20 -5.35 -23.81
N PRO A 672 17.78 -6.62 -23.94
CA PRO A 672 17.30 -7.42 -22.82
C PRO A 672 18.44 -7.96 -21.92
N GLY A 673 19.69 -7.60 -22.19
CA GLY A 673 20.90 -8.25 -21.65
C GLY A 673 21.62 -7.56 -20.50
N VAL A 674 21.06 -6.51 -19.89
CA VAL A 674 21.61 -5.90 -18.65
C VAL A 674 20.54 -5.83 -17.57
N LYS A 675 20.05 -7.00 -17.15
CA LYS A 675 19.42 -7.13 -15.84
C LYS A 675 20.54 -7.20 -14.80
N LYS A 676 20.54 -6.26 -13.85
CA LYS A 676 21.30 -6.36 -12.60
C LYS A 676 20.58 -7.43 -11.76
N GLU A 677 21.10 -8.67 -11.72
CA GLU A 677 20.42 -9.79 -11.07
C GLU A 677 20.50 -9.69 -9.53
N SER A 678 19.50 -9.02 -8.95
CA SER A 678 19.16 -9.14 -7.53
C SER A 678 18.58 -10.54 -7.26
N THR A 679 19.29 -11.35 -6.49
CA THR A 679 18.89 -12.73 -6.16
C THR A 679 18.35 -12.81 -4.73
N GLY A 680 17.04 -12.71 -4.61
CA GLY A 680 16.29 -12.82 -3.35
C GLY A 680 14.82 -12.50 -3.58
N TYR A 681 13.91 -13.23 -2.92
CA TYR A 681 12.49 -12.88 -2.89
C TYR A 681 12.23 -11.93 -1.72
N GLU A 682 12.64 -10.67 -1.92
CA GLU A 682 12.12 -9.55 -1.14
C GLU A 682 11.07 -8.84 -2.01
N GLU A 683 10.05 -8.23 -1.38
CA GLU A 683 9.18 -7.31 -2.10
C GLU A 683 10.03 -6.20 -2.73
N PRO A 684 9.64 -5.63 -3.89
CA PRO A 684 10.43 -4.59 -4.54
C PRO A 684 10.50 -3.38 -3.61
N GLU A 685 11.66 -3.19 -2.96
CA GLU A 685 11.91 -2.04 -2.09
C GLU A 685 11.47 -0.77 -2.80
N GLU A 686 10.72 0.08 -2.08
CA GLU A 686 10.29 1.39 -2.57
C GLU A 686 11.52 2.27 -2.80
N VAL A 687 12.14 2.13 -3.98
CA VAL A 687 13.37 2.83 -4.39
C VAL A 687 13.21 4.30 -4.03
N ASP A 688 14.05 4.78 -3.11
CA ASP A 688 13.87 6.07 -2.45
C ASP A 688 13.52 7.20 -3.44
N ASP A 689 12.52 8.02 -3.07
CA ASP A 689 12.05 9.13 -3.90
C ASP A 689 13.15 10.17 -4.17
N VAL A 690 14.13 10.35 -3.26
CA VAL A 690 15.33 11.16 -3.55
C VAL A 690 16.13 10.52 -4.68
N SER A 691 16.32 9.20 -4.67
CA SER A 691 16.98 8.45 -5.75
C SER A 691 16.20 8.50 -7.08
N LYS A 692 14.86 8.43 -7.05
CA LYS A 692 14.01 8.62 -8.24
C LYS A 692 14.16 10.03 -8.81
N LEU A 693 14.09 11.07 -7.96
CA LEU A 693 14.23 12.48 -8.35
C LEU A 693 15.65 12.79 -8.88
N THR A 694 16.70 12.32 -8.20
CA THR A 694 18.11 12.47 -8.63
C THR A 694 18.35 11.80 -9.99
N SER A 695 17.84 10.59 -10.19
CA SER A 695 17.90 9.89 -11.48
C SER A 695 17.20 10.68 -12.59
N ARG A 696 16.03 11.26 -12.29
CA ARG A 696 15.24 12.07 -13.23
C ARG A 696 15.92 13.40 -13.58
N LEU A 697 16.49 14.09 -12.59
CA LEU A 697 17.26 15.33 -12.77
C LEU A 697 18.53 15.08 -13.60
N THR A 698 19.25 13.98 -13.31
CA THR A 698 20.40 13.53 -14.09
C THR A 698 20.02 13.23 -15.55
N TRP A 699 18.88 12.58 -15.78
CA TRP A 699 18.35 12.32 -17.11
C TRP A 699 17.99 13.62 -17.86
N LEU A 700 17.36 14.60 -17.21
CA LEU A 700 17.05 15.90 -17.81
C LEU A 700 18.34 16.63 -18.23
N ASN A 701 19.37 16.61 -17.38
CA ASN A 701 20.70 17.17 -17.66
C ASN A 701 21.46 16.49 -18.83
N GLN A 702 21.03 15.31 -19.26
CA GLN A 702 21.62 14.57 -20.38
C GLN A 702 20.76 14.62 -21.66
N PHE A 703 19.43 14.69 -21.55
CA PHE A 703 18.52 14.42 -22.66
C PHE A 703 17.43 15.47 -22.92
N ALA A 704 17.23 16.46 -22.05
CA ALA A 704 16.14 17.44 -22.20
C ALA A 704 16.52 18.72 -22.97
N GLY A 705 17.74 18.81 -23.53
CA GLY A 705 18.17 19.94 -24.37
C GLY A 705 18.26 21.28 -23.63
N LEU A 706 18.45 21.25 -22.30
CA LEU A 706 18.43 22.43 -21.45
C LEU A 706 19.56 23.41 -21.78
N SER A 707 19.24 24.71 -21.76
CA SER A 707 20.19 25.83 -21.94
C SER A 707 21.42 25.78 -21.00
N ARG A 708 21.21 25.23 -19.79
CA ARG A 708 22.20 25.00 -18.74
C ARG A 708 21.89 23.68 -18.03
N LYS A 709 22.87 23.11 -17.33
CA LYS A 709 22.61 21.96 -16.43
C LYS A 709 21.93 22.44 -15.15
N ILE A 710 20.93 21.69 -14.70
CA ILE A 710 20.33 21.82 -13.38
C ILE A 710 21.37 21.45 -12.33
N ILE A 711 21.55 22.28 -11.31
CA ILE A 711 22.33 21.96 -10.11
C ILE A 711 21.43 21.09 -9.22
N ILE A 712 21.71 19.78 -9.17
CA ILE A 712 20.80 18.77 -8.59
C ILE A 712 20.62 19.02 -7.09
N ASP A 713 21.71 19.26 -6.38
CA ASP A 713 21.76 19.39 -4.92
C ASP A 713 20.96 20.62 -4.44
N GLU A 714 20.92 21.67 -5.26
CA GLU A 714 20.15 22.90 -5.02
C GLU A 714 18.63 22.74 -5.14
N VAL A 715 18.14 21.64 -5.74
CA VAL A 715 16.71 21.45 -6.03
C VAL A 715 16.14 20.12 -5.54
N VAL A 716 16.95 19.08 -5.34
CA VAL A 716 16.45 17.74 -5.01
C VAL A 716 15.75 17.71 -3.65
N GLY A 717 16.30 18.36 -2.62
CA GLY A 717 15.64 18.46 -1.32
C GLY A 717 14.32 19.23 -1.38
N ALA A 718 14.30 20.36 -2.10
CA ALA A 718 13.09 21.17 -2.29
C ALA A 718 11.99 20.42 -3.08
N LEU A 719 12.37 19.60 -4.05
CA LEU A 719 11.47 18.69 -4.77
C LEU A 719 11.02 17.51 -3.89
N TYR A 720 11.88 16.98 -3.00
CA TYR A 720 11.50 15.91 -2.09
C TYR A 720 10.41 16.35 -1.10
N CYS A 721 10.49 17.58 -0.58
CA CYS A 721 9.49 18.14 0.33
C CYS A 721 8.08 18.29 -0.27
N LEU A 722 7.93 18.41 -1.60
CA LEU A 722 6.63 18.41 -2.29
C LEU A 722 6.04 16.99 -2.50
N GLY A 723 6.82 15.94 -2.24
CA GLY A 723 6.51 14.58 -2.63
C GLY A 723 6.70 14.30 -4.14
N LEU A 724 6.87 13.02 -4.48
CA LEU A 724 7.25 12.59 -5.84
C LEU A 724 6.29 13.07 -6.93
N LEU A 725 4.97 13.03 -6.70
CA LEU A 725 3.96 13.32 -7.74
C LEU A 725 3.99 14.78 -8.20
N GLN A 726 3.98 15.74 -7.27
CA GLN A 726 4.04 17.18 -7.61
C GLN A 726 5.38 17.51 -8.29
N SER A 727 6.47 16.97 -7.76
CA SER A 727 7.82 17.19 -8.29
C SER A 727 8.01 16.58 -9.68
N MET A 728 7.46 15.40 -9.96
CA MET A 728 7.44 14.82 -11.31
C MET A 728 6.56 15.63 -12.29
N SER A 729 5.56 16.38 -11.79
CA SER A 729 4.80 17.35 -12.59
C SER A 729 5.66 18.58 -12.93
N ILE A 730 6.33 19.20 -11.94
CA ILE A 730 7.25 20.33 -12.15
C ILE A 730 8.37 19.96 -13.13
N LEU A 731 8.97 18.78 -12.97
CA LEU A 731 10.02 18.26 -13.85
C LEU A 731 9.51 17.89 -15.26
N ARG A 732 8.21 17.60 -15.43
CA ARG A 732 7.58 17.45 -16.76
C ARG A 732 7.39 18.82 -17.42
N GLY A 733 6.83 19.80 -16.71
CA GLY A 733 6.66 21.17 -17.21
C GLY A 733 7.97 21.92 -17.47
N LEU A 734 9.09 21.45 -16.90
CA LEU A 734 10.45 21.83 -17.32
C LEU A 734 10.87 21.11 -18.61
N GLN A 735 10.67 19.80 -18.72
CA GLN A 735 11.03 19.05 -19.94
C GLN A 735 10.30 19.60 -21.18
N GLU A 736 9.03 20.00 -21.04
CA GLU A 736 8.21 20.57 -22.10
C GLU A 736 8.64 21.99 -22.53
N ARG A 737 9.40 22.71 -21.68
CA ARG A 737 9.90 24.07 -21.92
C ARG A 737 11.44 24.15 -21.93
N GLY A 738 12.13 23.02 -22.07
CA GLY A 738 13.56 22.91 -21.76
C GLY A 738 14.48 23.80 -22.60
N SER A 739 14.11 24.07 -23.85
CA SER A 739 14.82 25.00 -24.76
C SER A 739 14.61 26.48 -24.43
N ASP A 740 13.51 26.81 -23.77
CA ASP A 740 12.98 28.18 -23.66
C ASP A 740 13.21 28.77 -22.25
N VAL A 741 13.89 28.01 -21.38
CA VAL A 741 14.19 28.36 -19.99
C VAL A 741 15.69 28.63 -19.85
N ASP A 742 16.07 29.89 -19.65
CA ASP A 742 17.48 30.34 -19.53
C ASP A 742 18.22 29.75 -18.31
N ASP A 743 17.49 29.41 -17.26
CA ASP A 743 18.02 28.81 -16.03
C ASP A 743 17.02 27.79 -15.46
N PRO A 744 17.25 26.48 -15.68
CA PRO A 744 16.32 25.43 -15.26
C PRO A 744 16.35 25.20 -13.74
N THR A 745 17.47 25.49 -13.06
CA THR A 745 17.58 25.44 -11.60
C THR A 745 16.67 26.50 -10.97
N ARG A 746 16.74 27.75 -11.48
CA ARG A 746 15.89 28.86 -11.06
C ARG A 746 14.42 28.64 -11.40
N TYR A 747 14.11 28.04 -12.55
CA TYR A 747 12.75 27.64 -12.90
C TYR A 747 12.18 26.67 -11.86
N ILE A 748 12.93 25.61 -11.50
CA ILE A 748 12.48 24.62 -10.50
C ILE A 748 12.22 25.31 -9.15
N LYS A 749 13.17 26.11 -8.65
CA LYS A 749 13.01 26.85 -7.38
C LYS A 749 11.74 27.74 -7.38
N THR A 750 11.52 28.50 -8.45
CA THR A 750 10.32 29.37 -8.61
C THR A 750 9.02 28.56 -8.78
N ALA A 751 9.08 27.32 -9.26
CA ALA A 751 7.93 26.43 -9.36
C ALA A 751 7.59 25.78 -8.00
N VAL A 752 8.60 25.31 -7.27
CA VAL A 752 8.44 24.75 -5.91
C VAL A 752 7.91 25.81 -4.95
N GLN A 753 8.45 27.03 -4.98
CA GLN A 753 7.97 28.14 -4.15
C GLN A 753 6.48 28.45 -4.40
N ARG A 754 6.04 28.41 -5.66
CA ARG A 754 4.62 28.60 -6.02
C ARG A 754 3.73 27.44 -5.57
N ALA A 755 4.20 26.19 -5.67
CA ALA A 755 3.45 25.03 -5.15
C ALA A 755 3.23 25.14 -3.64
N ASN A 756 4.27 25.51 -2.88
CA ASN A 756 4.16 25.76 -1.44
C ASN A 756 3.20 26.92 -1.12
N MET A 757 3.31 28.05 -1.82
CA MET A 757 2.44 29.21 -1.56
C MET A 757 0.97 28.96 -1.91
N ALA A 758 0.68 28.23 -3.00
CA ALA A 758 -0.68 27.83 -3.37
C ALA A 758 -1.32 26.84 -2.37
N SER A 759 -0.52 26.14 -1.56
CA SER A 759 -1.01 25.31 -0.46
C SER A 759 -1.32 26.10 0.82
N VAL A 760 -0.88 27.35 0.93
CA VAL A 760 -1.11 28.24 2.09
C VAL A 760 -2.24 29.24 1.81
N LEU A 761 -2.33 29.73 0.57
CA LEU A 761 -3.42 30.61 0.11
C LEU A 761 -4.37 29.80 -0.78
N GLY A 762 -5.43 29.24 -0.18
CA GLY A 762 -6.49 28.55 -0.90
C GLY A 762 -7.18 29.48 -1.90
N GLU A 763 -7.41 28.99 -3.12
CA GLU A 763 -7.83 29.80 -4.27
C GLU A 763 -9.15 30.57 -4.03
N VAL A 764 -9.04 31.90 -3.90
CA VAL A 764 -10.15 32.80 -4.20
C VAL A 764 -10.22 32.91 -5.72
N LYS A 765 -11.38 32.59 -6.28
CA LYS A 765 -11.62 32.55 -7.73
C LYS A 765 -12.34 33.83 -8.14
N ASP A 766 -11.57 34.88 -8.40
CA ASP A 766 -12.10 36.14 -8.91
C ASP A 766 -12.60 35.98 -10.35
N GLU A 767 -13.86 36.36 -10.58
CA GLU A 767 -14.47 36.51 -11.90
C GLU A 767 -14.96 37.96 -12.04
N ASP A 768 -14.59 38.58 -13.16
CA ASP A 768 -15.16 39.78 -13.79
C ASP A 768 -15.39 41.05 -12.94
N ALA A 769 -14.55 42.06 -13.18
CA ALA A 769 -14.86 43.48 -12.98
C ALA A 769 -14.34 44.30 -14.17
N GLU A 770 -15.24 44.98 -14.89
CA GLU A 770 -14.92 45.92 -15.99
C GLU A 770 -14.72 47.36 -15.46
N ASP A 771 -14.27 48.25 -16.35
CA ASP A 771 -13.86 49.64 -16.13
C ASP A 771 -14.82 50.52 -15.30
N GLU A 772 -14.27 51.38 -14.41
CA GLU A 772 -14.82 52.72 -14.13
C GLU A 772 -13.70 53.69 -13.63
N ASP A 773 -13.90 55.00 -13.80
CA ASP A 773 -12.83 56.02 -13.93
C ASP A 773 -12.52 56.87 -12.66
N GLU A 774 -11.38 57.58 -12.74
CA GLU A 774 -11.02 58.87 -12.11
C GLU A 774 -11.33 59.17 -10.62
N ALA A 775 -10.27 59.31 -9.80
CA ALA A 775 -10.15 60.39 -8.79
C ALA A 775 -8.68 60.65 -8.38
N GLU A 776 -8.26 61.92 -8.33
CA GLU A 776 -6.99 62.37 -7.71
C GLU A 776 -7.18 62.62 -6.20
N GLY A 777 -6.09 62.56 -5.41
CA GLY A 777 -6.14 62.93 -3.98
C GLY A 777 -4.83 62.74 -3.22
N ASP A 778 -3.99 63.76 -3.19
CA ASP A 778 -2.90 63.90 -2.21
C ASP A 778 -3.48 64.21 -0.80
N ASP A 779 -2.93 63.61 0.25
CA ASP A 779 -2.73 64.29 1.54
C ASP A 779 -1.58 63.65 2.35
N ALA A 780 -1.01 64.37 3.32
CA ALA A 780 0.15 63.95 4.10
C ALA A 780 0.13 64.43 5.57
N GLY A 781 0.13 63.48 6.51
CA GLY A 781 0.44 63.66 7.94
C GLY A 781 0.71 62.28 8.56
N ALA A 782 1.73 62.00 9.38
CA ALA A 782 2.51 62.76 10.36
C ALA A 782 1.87 62.80 11.77
N SER A 783 2.76 62.72 12.78
CA SER A 783 2.48 62.54 14.23
C SER A 783 2.02 61.11 14.62
N GLU A 784 2.33 60.57 15.81
CA GLU A 784 3.10 61.11 16.95
C GLU A 784 3.86 59.99 17.71
N GLU A 785 4.81 60.34 18.58
CA GLU A 785 5.53 59.45 19.51
C GLU A 785 5.08 59.72 20.95
N GLU A 786 4.91 58.68 21.79
CA GLU A 786 4.92 58.67 23.28
C GLU A 786 4.74 57.17 23.68
N ASP A 787 5.53 56.46 24.49
CA ASP A 787 6.43 56.72 25.63
C ASP A 787 5.78 56.53 27.03
N ALA A 788 6.55 55.95 27.96
CA ALA A 788 6.18 55.42 29.29
C ALA A 788 5.10 54.31 29.33
N GLY A 789 5.14 53.29 30.21
CA GLY A 789 6.20 52.83 31.12
C GLY A 789 5.92 53.02 32.61
N GLU A 790 5.56 51.95 33.33
CA GLU A 790 5.72 51.85 34.79
C GLU A 790 5.79 50.36 35.25
N GLU A 791 6.34 50.12 36.44
CA GLU A 791 6.58 48.80 37.06
C GLU A 791 5.66 48.61 38.31
N VAL A 792 5.88 47.53 39.10
CA VAL A 792 5.38 47.35 40.49
C VAL A 792 3.86 46.99 40.58
N GLU A 793 3.33 46.18 41.51
CA GLU A 793 3.83 45.62 42.78
C GLU A 793 3.55 44.09 42.96
N GLN A 794 3.97 43.54 44.10
CA GLN A 794 3.77 42.15 44.55
C GLN A 794 2.60 42.06 45.55
N GLU A 795 1.84 40.96 45.53
CA GLU A 795 1.12 40.34 46.67
C GLU A 795 0.69 38.93 46.20
N ALA A 796 0.96 37.77 46.82
CA ALA A 796 1.32 37.35 48.18
C ALA A 796 0.11 37.08 49.11
N GLU A 797 -0.41 35.85 49.07
CA GLU A 797 -1.26 35.26 50.12
C GLU A 797 -0.87 33.79 50.33
N GLU A 798 -0.79 33.36 51.60
CA GLU A 798 -0.51 31.99 52.07
C GLU A 798 -1.69 31.48 52.91
N GLU A 799 -1.81 30.14 53.03
CA GLU A 799 -2.45 29.29 54.08
C GLU A 799 -3.11 28.06 53.40
N ALA A 800 -2.83 26.80 53.78
CA ALA A 800 -2.91 26.11 55.08
C ALA A 800 -4.37 25.74 55.46
N ALA A 801 -4.72 24.54 55.94
CA ALA A 801 -3.95 23.30 56.17
C ALA A 801 -4.89 22.05 56.18
N ASP A 802 -4.29 20.87 56.35
CA ASP A 802 -4.73 19.62 57.01
C ASP A 802 -6.23 19.30 57.20
N GLU A 803 -6.63 18.04 56.91
CA GLU A 803 -7.29 17.18 57.92
C GLU A 803 -7.24 15.67 57.53
N ASP A 804 -7.15 14.80 58.55
CA ASP A 804 -6.92 13.35 58.41
C ASP A 804 -8.23 12.51 58.32
N GLY A 805 -8.18 11.38 57.60
CA GLY A 805 -9.37 10.58 57.26
C GLY A 805 -9.27 9.07 57.51
N GLN A 806 -8.68 8.64 58.63
CA GLN A 806 -8.56 7.22 58.99
C GLN A 806 -9.87 6.63 59.54
N TRP A 807 -10.46 5.63 58.85
CA TRP A 807 -11.55 4.79 59.38
C TRP A 807 -11.43 3.33 58.95
N ASP A 808 -11.97 2.43 59.79
CA ASP A 808 -11.62 1.01 59.81
C ASP A 808 -12.53 0.07 58.99
N ASN A 809 -11.86 -0.97 58.48
CA ASN A 809 -12.24 -2.38 58.51
C ASN A 809 -13.66 -2.77 58.99
N VAL A 810 -14.47 -3.33 58.08
CA VAL A 810 -15.60 -4.22 58.40
C VAL A 810 -15.54 -5.44 57.48
N GLU A 811 -15.65 -6.63 58.07
CA GLU A 811 -15.81 -7.92 57.39
C GLU A 811 -17.31 -8.17 57.15
N GLU A 812 -17.70 -8.73 56.00
CA GLU A 812 -18.99 -9.43 55.89
C GLU A 812 -18.93 -10.54 54.83
N GLU A 813 -19.43 -11.72 55.17
CA GLU A 813 -19.58 -12.88 54.29
C GLU A 813 -20.98 -12.86 53.63
N ASP A 814 -21.10 -13.37 52.40
CA ASP A 814 -22.28 -14.06 51.82
C ASP A 814 -22.14 -14.07 50.27
N GLY A 815 -22.59 -15.09 49.54
CA GLY A 815 -23.32 -16.29 49.99
C GLY A 815 -24.56 -16.59 49.16
N TRP A 816 -24.50 -16.50 47.83
CA TRP A 816 -25.68 -16.67 46.95
C TRP A 816 -25.47 -17.69 45.82
N GLU A 817 -26.47 -18.56 45.65
CA GLU A 817 -26.45 -19.77 44.82
C GLU A 817 -27.02 -19.55 43.41
N GLU A 818 -26.73 -20.47 42.49
CA GLU A 818 -27.38 -20.57 41.17
C GLU A 818 -28.83 -21.08 41.29
N PRO A 819 -29.78 -20.51 40.52
CA PRO A 819 -30.96 -21.23 40.08
C PRO A 819 -30.82 -21.63 38.59
N LYS A 820 -30.76 -22.94 38.34
CA LYS A 820 -31.13 -23.51 37.03
C LYS A 820 -32.64 -23.63 36.96
N ASP A 821 -33.23 -23.43 35.79
CA ASP A 821 -34.53 -24.00 35.46
C ASP A 821 -34.56 -24.45 33.98
N GLU A 822 -34.95 -25.70 33.77
CA GLU A 822 -35.30 -26.28 32.48
C GLU A 822 -36.77 -25.95 32.16
N LEU A 823 -37.17 -25.81 30.88
CA LEU A 823 -38.56 -26.05 30.49
C LEU A 823 -38.72 -26.32 28.99
N ASP A 824 -39.27 -27.48 28.65
CA ASP A 824 -39.53 -27.95 27.28
C ASP A 824 -40.83 -27.37 26.67
N PRO A 825 -40.98 -27.36 25.33
CA PRO A 825 -42.08 -26.66 24.67
C PRO A 825 -43.34 -27.52 24.44
N ALA A 826 -44.49 -26.92 24.73
CA ALA A 826 -45.76 -27.18 24.05
C ALA A 826 -46.36 -25.82 23.65
N GLY A 827 -46.97 -25.62 22.49
CA GLY A 827 -47.55 -26.61 21.58
C GLY A 827 -49.03 -26.28 21.42
N PHE A 828 -49.34 -25.31 20.56
CA PHE A 828 -50.72 -24.88 20.28
C PHE A 828 -50.93 -24.47 18.83
N GLU A 829 -52.17 -24.61 18.39
CA GLU A 829 -52.60 -24.81 17.00
C GLU A 829 -53.73 -23.81 16.68
N TRP A 830 -53.66 -23.13 15.52
CA TRP A 830 -54.73 -22.27 15.01
C TRP A 830 -54.76 -22.23 13.47
N ASP A 831 -55.73 -22.92 12.89
CA ASP A 831 -56.26 -22.63 11.56
C ASP A 831 -57.06 -21.30 11.57
N GLU A 832 -57.09 -20.58 10.44
CA GLU A 832 -58.32 -20.46 9.63
C GLU A 832 -58.07 -19.74 8.28
N GLU A 833 -59.01 -19.91 7.34
CA GLU A 833 -58.96 -19.33 6.00
C GLU A 833 -59.52 -17.89 5.96
N GLU A 834 -59.02 -17.02 5.07
CA GLU A 834 -59.93 -16.09 4.37
C GLU A 834 -59.56 -15.87 2.89
N LYS A 835 -60.59 -15.61 2.07
CA LYS A 835 -60.53 -15.63 0.60
C LYS A 835 -60.82 -14.24 0.02
N VAL A 836 -59.89 -13.66 -0.75
CA VAL A 836 -60.10 -12.38 -1.47
C VAL A 836 -60.18 -12.60 -2.98
N GLN A 837 -61.09 -11.88 -3.65
CA GLN A 837 -61.53 -12.14 -5.02
C GLN A 837 -60.91 -11.20 -6.07
N THR A 838 -60.67 -11.71 -7.28
CA THR A 838 -60.21 -10.92 -8.44
C THR A 838 -61.33 -10.59 -9.44
N PRO A 839 -61.55 -9.33 -9.84
CA PRO A 839 -62.39 -8.95 -10.98
C PRO A 839 -61.61 -8.83 -12.31
N PRO A 840 -62.27 -8.83 -13.50
CA PRO A 840 -61.71 -9.51 -14.67
C PRO A 840 -61.28 -8.64 -15.89
N THR A 841 -60.51 -9.29 -16.78
CA THR A 841 -60.02 -8.81 -18.08
C THR A 841 -61.12 -8.49 -19.12
N LYS A 842 -60.81 -7.62 -20.10
CA LYS A 842 -61.54 -7.49 -21.38
C LYS A 842 -60.60 -7.59 -22.60
N LYS A 843 -61.15 -8.00 -23.76
CA LYS A 843 -60.41 -8.35 -24.99
C LYS A 843 -60.76 -7.46 -26.19
N SER A 844 -59.75 -7.03 -26.97
CA SER A 844 -59.81 -6.67 -28.41
C SER A 844 -58.39 -6.34 -28.92
N GLY A 845 -57.99 -6.59 -30.18
CA GLY A 845 -58.63 -7.33 -31.27
C GLY A 845 -58.28 -6.82 -32.68
N GLY A 846 -57.22 -7.35 -33.32
CA GLY A 846 -56.71 -6.97 -34.67
C GLY A 846 -55.20 -6.65 -34.62
N SER A 847 -54.27 -7.13 -35.47
CA SER A 847 -54.27 -7.41 -36.94
C SER A 847 -54.39 -6.11 -37.76
N VAL A 848 -53.50 -5.76 -38.70
CA VAL A 848 -52.96 -6.54 -39.86
C VAL A 848 -51.44 -6.24 -40.11
N SER A 849 -50.84 -6.91 -41.13
CA SER A 849 -49.46 -6.81 -41.66
C SER A 849 -49.01 -5.41 -42.15
N SER A 850 -47.79 -5.12 -42.65
CA SER A 850 -46.72 -5.96 -43.25
C SER A 850 -45.36 -5.21 -43.25
N ALA A 851 -44.24 -5.91 -43.51
CA ALA A 851 -42.91 -5.29 -43.56
C ALA A 851 -42.50 -4.74 -44.94
N SER A 852 -41.73 -3.65 -44.98
CA SER A 852 -40.57 -3.52 -45.90
C SER A 852 -39.58 -2.39 -45.53
N LYS A 853 -38.34 -2.63 -45.97
CA LYS A 853 -37.06 -1.95 -45.69
C LYS A 853 -36.89 -0.51 -46.25
N LEU A 854 -36.12 0.28 -45.49
CA LEU A 854 -34.98 1.17 -45.89
C LEU A 854 -35.18 2.36 -46.85
N ALA A 855 -34.26 3.32 -46.71
CA ALA A 855 -34.15 4.64 -47.34
C ALA A 855 -35.22 5.67 -46.87
N ALA A 856 -34.93 6.97 -46.75
CA ALA A 856 -33.69 7.69 -47.06
C ALA A 856 -33.21 8.57 -45.89
N ARG A 857 -31.97 9.05 -46.00
CA ARG A 857 -31.28 9.96 -45.07
C ARG A 857 -31.10 11.33 -45.78
N ASP A 858 -30.87 12.38 -45.01
CA ASP A 858 -30.33 13.69 -45.47
C ASP A 858 -31.18 14.51 -46.48
N ALA A 859 -32.25 15.20 -46.02
CA ALA A 859 -32.86 16.35 -46.74
C ALA A 859 -33.84 17.21 -45.87
N ALA A 860 -33.33 18.00 -44.91
CA ALA A 860 -34.20 18.89 -44.09
C ALA A 860 -33.47 20.13 -43.50
N LYS A 861 -32.54 20.75 -44.26
CA LYS A 861 -31.70 21.85 -43.76
C LYS A 861 -31.60 23.07 -44.70
N GLU A 862 -32.68 23.38 -45.43
CA GLU A 862 -32.84 24.63 -46.15
C GLU A 862 -34.32 24.98 -46.37
N ALA A 863 -34.61 26.28 -46.54
CA ALA A 863 -35.94 26.91 -46.52
C ALA A 863 -36.71 26.83 -45.17
N ALA A 864 -37.45 27.86 -44.74
CA ALA A 864 -37.79 29.12 -45.40
C ALA A 864 -37.53 30.34 -44.50
N ALA A 865 -36.59 31.21 -44.90
CA ALA A 865 -36.30 32.48 -44.25
C ALA A 865 -36.47 33.66 -45.22
N ALA A 866 -37.70 33.93 -45.69
CA ALA A 866 -38.01 35.12 -46.48
C ALA A 866 -39.51 35.46 -46.55
N LEU A 867 -39.97 36.46 -45.77
CA LEU A 867 -40.46 37.76 -46.29
C LEU A 867 -41.06 38.64 -45.18
N ALA A 868 -40.90 39.95 -45.32
CA ALA A 868 -41.32 40.97 -44.35
C ALA A 868 -41.90 42.22 -45.05
N LYS A 869 -42.43 43.19 -44.27
CA LYS A 869 -43.18 44.43 -44.66
C LYS A 869 -44.69 44.16 -44.85
N LYS A 870 -45.67 45.02 -44.53
CA LYS A 870 -45.82 46.45 -44.06
C LYS A 870 -47.29 46.59 -43.54
N ARG A 871 -47.79 47.56 -42.73
CA ARG A 871 -47.28 48.72 -41.94
C ARG A 871 -48.45 49.27 -41.06
N ASN A 872 -48.13 50.12 -40.06
CA ASN A 872 -48.94 51.23 -39.50
C ASN A 872 -49.94 51.02 -38.34
N VAL A 873 -50.28 52.16 -37.70
CA VAL A 873 -50.86 52.37 -36.35
C VAL A 873 -52.11 53.29 -36.45
N PRO A 874 -52.87 53.50 -35.35
CA PRO A 874 -52.87 54.85 -34.75
C PRO A 874 -52.85 54.88 -33.19
N LYS A 875 -52.72 56.09 -32.61
CA LYS A 875 -52.61 56.37 -31.15
C LYS A 875 -53.77 57.27 -30.65
N ARG A 876 -53.84 57.45 -29.30
CA ARG A 876 -54.49 58.53 -28.49
C ARG A 876 -55.99 58.38 -28.14
N VAL A 877 -56.55 59.02 -27.09
CA VAL A 877 -56.12 59.37 -25.68
C VAL A 877 -57.29 60.08 -24.93
N VAL A 878 -57.19 60.29 -23.59
CA VAL A 878 -58.18 60.93 -22.66
C VAL A 878 -59.31 59.97 -22.23
N GLY A 879 -59.80 59.88 -20.98
CA GLY A 879 -59.52 60.50 -19.65
C GLY A 879 -60.59 60.00 -18.64
N ALA A 880 -60.86 60.51 -17.42
CA ALA A 880 -60.16 61.30 -16.39
C ALA A 880 -61.06 61.37 -15.11
N LEU A 881 -60.56 61.84 -13.94
CA LEU A 881 -61.27 62.03 -12.63
C LEU A 881 -61.71 60.72 -11.90
N THR A 882 -61.91 60.57 -10.56
CA THR A 882 -61.57 61.26 -9.26
C THR A 882 -61.90 60.26 -8.12
N GLY A 883 -61.38 60.28 -6.88
CA GLY A 883 -60.36 61.10 -6.20
C GLY A 883 -60.52 61.07 -4.65
N TYR A 884 -59.43 61.23 -3.86
CA TYR A 884 -59.36 61.36 -2.37
C TYR A 884 -59.91 60.18 -1.52
N THR A 885 -59.53 59.95 -0.25
CA THR A 885 -58.75 60.73 0.77
C THR A 885 -57.89 59.80 1.65
N GLN A 886 -56.91 60.33 2.40
CA GLN A 886 -56.18 59.62 3.47
C GLN A 886 -57.04 59.44 4.74
N LEU A 887 -56.68 58.49 5.63
CA LEU A 887 -56.23 58.76 7.03
C LEU A 887 -55.97 57.48 7.86
N VAL A 888 -55.11 57.60 8.86
CA VAL A 888 -54.82 56.62 9.93
C VAL A 888 -55.08 57.29 11.28
N PRO A 889 -55.73 56.64 12.27
CA PRO A 889 -55.23 56.72 13.65
C PRO A 889 -55.53 55.52 14.60
N THR A 890 -54.49 55.12 15.35
CA THR A 890 -54.43 54.73 16.79
C THR A 890 -55.57 53.99 17.54
N ARG A 891 -55.22 52.81 18.08
CA ARG A 891 -55.20 52.39 19.52
C ARG A 891 -56.19 53.03 20.53
N ALA A 892 -56.99 52.20 21.21
CA ALA A 892 -57.62 52.46 22.52
C ALA A 892 -57.84 51.15 23.34
N GLN A 893 -58.29 51.23 24.59
CA GLN A 893 -58.43 50.11 25.56
C GLN A 893 -59.86 49.98 26.14
N GLY A 894 -60.23 48.83 26.73
CA GLY A 894 -61.06 48.83 27.96
C GLY A 894 -62.14 47.74 28.21
N PHE A 895 -62.23 47.35 29.50
CA PHE A 895 -63.43 46.96 30.28
C PHE A 895 -64.19 45.60 30.11
N THR A 896 -63.70 44.57 30.84
CA THR A 896 -64.32 43.85 32.00
C THR A 896 -65.76 43.24 32.00
N HIS A 897 -65.95 42.27 32.94
CA HIS A 897 -67.18 41.59 33.45
C HIS A 897 -67.57 40.29 32.72
N GLN A 898 -68.04 39.19 33.36
CA GLN A 898 -68.29 38.78 34.78
C GLN A 898 -68.29 37.21 34.84
N ARG A 899 -68.56 36.48 35.95
CA ARG A 899 -68.04 36.46 37.35
C ARG A 899 -68.91 35.52 38.23
N GLY A 900 -68.53 34.24 38.42
CA GLY A 900 -69.20 33.35 39.40
C GLY A 900 -68.90 31.85 39.19
N GLY A 901 -68.66 31.00 40.19
CA GLY A 901 -68.32 31.26 41.60
C GLY A 901 -69.26 30.63 42.65
N VAL A 902 -68.88 29.46 43.19
CA VAL A 902 -69.46 28.85 44.40
C VAL A 902 -68.33 28.25 45.25
N LYS A 903 -68.37 28.44 46.58
CA LYS A 903 -67.47 27.83 47.57
C LYS A 903 -68.05 26.52 48.12
N ARG A 904 -67.18 25.62 48.61
CA ARG A 904 -67.16 25.25 50.03
C ARG A 904 -65.82 24.63 50.45
N GLU A 905 -65.65 24.53 51.77
CA GLU A 905 -64.41 24.31 52.52
C GLU A 905 -64.75 23.34 53.70
N PRO A 906 -63.83 23.02 54.63
CA PRO A 906 -63.42 21.66 54.93
C PRO A 906 -64.15 21.00 56.13
N THR A 907 -63.85 19.73 56.37
CA THR A 907 -64.07 19.06 57.67
C THR A 907 -62.92 18.09 57.97
N GLU A 908 -62.61 17.91 59.24
CA GLU A 908 -61.47 17.14 59.77
C GLU A 908 -61.87 15.71 60.21
N ALA A 909 -60.94 15.06 60.95
CA ALA A 909 -61.15 13.89 61.83
C ALA A 909 -60.86 12.48 61.20
N PRO A 910 -60.60 11.43 62.01
CA PRO A 910 -59.22 10.93 62.14
C PRO A 910 -59.11 9.38 62.28
N LEU A 911 -58.00 8.92 62.86
CA LEU A 911 -57.70 7.62 63.50
C LEU A 911 -56.83 6.62 62.74
N GLU A 912 -56.14 5.83 63.56
CA GLU A 912 -55.04 4.91 63.28
C GLU A 912 -55.53 3.45 63.12
N GLU A 913 -54.57 2.53 62.94
CA GLU A 913 -54.67 1.06 63.02
C GLU A 913 -55.43 0.31 61.89
N GLY A 914 -54.73 -0.63 61.26
CA GLY A 914 -55.24 -1.52 60.21
C GLY A 914 -54.10 -2.18 59.42
N GLU A 915 -53.92 -3.49 59.58
CA GLU A 915 -52.79 -4.25 59.01
C GLU A 915 -53.03 -4.75 57.57
N GLU A 916 -51.92 -5.06 56.88
CA GLU A 916 -51.76 -6.01 55.76
C GLU A 916 -52.83 -6.11 54.64
N ALA A 917 -52.51 -5.59 53.45
CA ALA A 917 -52.68 -6.32 52.17
C ALA A 917 -51.84 -5.68 51.05
N ASN A 918 -50.97 -6.46 50.39
CA ASN A 918 -50.21 -6.02 49.21
C ASN A 918 -51.04 -6.25 47.93
N VAL A 919 -51.32 -5.19 47.17
CA VAL A 919 -52.06 -5.23 45.90
C VAL A 919 -51.31 -4.43 44.84
N HIS A 920 -50.96 -5.07 43.72
CA HIS A 920 -50.25 -4.44 42.62
C HIS A 920 -51.09 -3.34 41.94
N GLU A 921 -50.51 -2.14 41.82
CA GLU A 921 -51.11 -1.01 41.09
C GLU A 921 -50.78 -1.09 39.58
N GLU A 922 -51.80 -1.38 38.76
CA GLU A 922 -51.64 -1.59 37.32
C GLU A 922 -51.52 -0.26 36.55
N LYS A 923 -50.29 0.17 36.24
CA LYS A 923 -50.02 1.44 35.55
C LYS A 923 -50.46 1.43 34.08
N VAL A 924 -51.67 1.98 33.84
CA VAL A 924 -52.24 2.24 32.51
C VAL A 924 -51.26 3.04 31.63
N LYS A 925 -50.79 2.42 30.54
CA LYS A 925 -49.91 3.06 29.55
C LYS A 925 -50.69 4.10 28.74
N SER A 926 -50.35 5.38 28.87
CA SER A 926 -50.96 6.44 28.07
C SER A 926 -50.51 6.36 26.60
N SER A 927 -51.47 6.27 25.68
CA SER A 927 -51.19 6.25 24.24
C SER A 927 -50.66 7.61 23.79
N ARG A 928 -49.35 7.73 23.55
CA ARG A 928 -48.75 8.91 22.91
C ARG A 928 -49.39 9.13 21.55
N THR A 929 -50.10 10.25 21.38
CA THR A 929 -50.51 10.74 20.07
C THR A 929 -49.27 11.07 19.22
N PRO A 930 -49.30 10.79 17.90
CA PRO A 930 -48.17 11.14 17.03
C PRO A 930 -47.99 12.66 17.00
N GLN A 931 -46.82 13.12 17.42
CA GLN A 931 -46.48 14.54 17.35
C GLN A 931 -46.32 14.96 15.88
N LEU A 932 -46.84 16.14 15.54
CA LEU A 932 -46.66 16.73 14.22
C LEU A 932 -45.18 17.10 14.00
N PRO A 933 -44.68 17.04 12.76
CA PRO A 933 -43.28 17.36 12.47
C PRO A 933 -42.99 18.83 12.75
N VAL A 934 -41.92 19.08 13.50
CA VAL A 934 -41.46 20.41 13.92
C VAL A 934 -41.17 21.29 12.70
N THR A 935 -41.82 22.45 12.62
CA THR A 935 -41.66 23.39 11.50
C THR A 935 -40.27 24.05 11.50
N PRO A 936 -39.79 24.57 10.35
CA PRO A 936 -38.50 25.28 10.31
C PRO A 936 -38.43 26.48 11.26
N GLN A 937 -39.55 27.15 11.51
CA GLN A 937 -39.66 28.23 12.49
C GLN A 937 -39.47 27.71 13.92
N GLU A 938 -40.11 26.59 14.28
CA GLU A 938 -39.95 25.97 15.60
C GLU A 938 -38.54 25.39 15.78
N LYS A 939 -37.91 24.83 14.73
CA LYS A 939 -36.49 24.42 14.79
C LYS A 939 -35.56 25.61 15.00
N MET A 940 -35.82 26.75 14.34
CA MET A 940 -35.06 27.98 14.57
C MET A 940 -35.23 28.51 16.01
N VAL A 941 -36.41 28.33 16.63
CA VAL A 941 -36.63 28.60 18.05
C VAL A 941 -35.88 27.60 18.94
N GLN A 942 -35.97 26.29 18.69
CA GLN A 942 -35.25 25.27 19.44
C GLN A 942 -33.72 25.48 19.44
N VAL A 943 -33.13 25.79 18.28
CA VAL A 943 -31.69 26.10 18.18
C VAL A 943 -31.34 27.39 18.92
N ARG A 944 -32.20 28.42 18.83
CA ARG A 944 -32.01 29.67 19.58
C ARG A 944 -32.09 29.45 21.09
N ASP A 945 -33.08 28.71 21.55
CA ASP A 945 -33.30 28.47 22.98
C ASP A 945 -32.21 27.56 23.56
N TYR A 946 -31.70 26.59 22.79
CA TYR A 946 -30.53 25.80 23.17
C TYR A 946 -29.25 26.63 23.21
N ALA A 947 -29.03 27.53 22.25
CA ALA A 947 -27.89 28.44 22.26
C ALA A 947 -27.96 29.41 23.47
N LEU A 948 -29.12 30.03 23.71
CA LEU A 948 -29.35 30.93 24.84
C LEU A 948 -29.23 30.22 26.20
N LYS A 949 -29.64 28.95 26.31
CA LYS A 949 -29.44 28.14 27.53
C LYS A 949 -27.96 27.96 27.88
N ASN A 950 -27.08 28.01 26.88
CA ASN A 950 -25.63 27.93 27.04
C ASN A 950 -24.96 29.29 26.74
N GLU A 951 -25.67 30.40 26.99
CA GLU A 951 -25.18 31.79 26.91
C GLU A 951 -24.64 32.25 25.53
N LEU A 952 -24.85 31.46 24.46
CA LEU A 952 -24.40 31.74 23.11
C LEU A 952 -25.41 32.61 22.33
N HIS A 953 -25.08 33.89 22.18
CA HIS A 953 -25.83 34.84 21.36
C HIS A 953 -25.55 34.67 19.86
N LEU A 954 -26.29 33.76 19.21
CA LEU A 954 -26.21 33.53 17.77
C LEU A 954 -27.01 34.56 16.95
N ASP A 955 -26.46 34.94 15.80
CA ASP A 955 -27.10 35.90 14.89
C ASP A 955 -28.24 35.26 14.07
N ALA A 956 -29.11 36.10 13.48
CA ALA A 956 -30.27 35.63 12.72
C ALA A 956 -29.90 34.87 11.43
N GLY A 957 -28.72 35.14 10.84
CA GLY A 957 -28.14 34.38 9.74
C GLY A 957 -27.72 32.98 10.18
N CYS A 958 -26.91 32.87 11.24
CA CYS A 958 -26.50 31.60 11.83
C CYS A 958 -27.70 30.74 12.26
N LEU A 959 -28.65 31.31 13.00
CA LEU A 959 -29.87 30.59 13.43
C LEU A 959 -30.67 30.05 12.24
N LYS A 960 -30.83 30.84 11.18
CA LYS A 960 -31.53 30.43 9.95
C LYS A 960 -30.75 29.39 9.13
N ALA A 961 -29.42 29.41 9.18
CA ALA A 961 -28.57 28.40 8.55
C ALA A 961 -28.63 27.07 9.32
N MET A 962 -28.51 27.11 10.64
CA MET A 962 -28.55 25.93 11.52
C MET A 962 -29.93 25.27 11.55
N ALA A 963 -31.03 26.04 11.43
CA ALA A 963 -32.40 25.49 11.34
C ALA A 963 -32.65 24.62 10.08
N ARG A 964 -31.70 24.56 9.13
CA ARG A 964 -31.72 23.62 7.99
C ARG A 964 -31.16 22.24 8.35
N LEU A 965 -30.34 22.14 9.39
CA LEU A 965 -29.76 20.88 9.85
C LEU A 965 -30.75 20.11 10.75
N PRO A 966 -30.58 18.78 10.92
CA PRO A 966 -31.20 18.04 12.01
C PRO A 966 -30.85 18.66 13.37
N PHE A 967 -31.76 18.61 14.35
CA PHE A 967 -31.58 19.39 15.59
C PHE A 967 -30.36 18.89 16.38
N TYR A 968 -30.11 17.58 16.39
CA TYR A 968 -28.92 17.02 17.01
C TYR A 968 -27.62 17.55 16.37
N ARG A 969 -27.53 17.75 15.04
CA ARG A 969 -26.35 18.37 14.42
C ARG A 969 -26.18 19.84 14.80
N ALA A 970 -27.28 20.58 14.90
CA ALA A 970 -27.25 21.95 15.39
C ALA A 970 -26.78 22.03 16.87
N LYS A 971 -27.18 21.04 17.68
CA LYS A 971 -26.74 20.84 19.07
C LYS A 971 -25.25 20.49 19.14
N ASP A 972 -24.80 19.43 18.44
CA ASP A 972 -23.40 18.99 18.37
C ASP A 972 -22.46 20.18 18.08
N MET A 973 -22.83 21.02 17.11
CA MET A 973 -22.02 22.16 16.69
C MET A 973 -22.00 23.31 17.72
N ILE A 974 -23.07 23.50 18.49
CA ILE A 974 -23.09 24.42 19.64
C ILE A 974 -22.20 23.87 20.76
N ASP A 975 -22.29 22.57 21.03
CA ASP A 975 -21.48 21.93 22.07
C ASP A 975 -19.98 21.95 21.71
N ASP A 976 -19.62 21.74 20.44
CA ASP A 976 -18.25 21.96 19.91
C ASP A 976 -17.74 23.39 20.18
N VAL A 977 -18.61 24.39 20.04
CA VAL A 977 -18.26 25.81 20.31
C VAL A 977 -18.07 26.06 21.81
N LEU A 978 -18.91 25.48 22.66
CA LEU A 978 -18.80 25.55 24.12
C LEU A 978 -17.53 24.87 24.65
N LEU A 979 -17.12 23.77 24.01
CA LEU A 979 -15.83 23.11 24.26
C LEU A 979 -14.62 23.89 23.71
N GLY A 980 -14.81 25.16 23.30
CA GLY A 980 -13.77 26.07 22.83
C GLY A 980 -13.45 25.94 21.34
N GLY A 981 -14.33 25.32 20.56
CA GLY A 981 -14.10 25.00 19.14
C GLY A 981 -13.10 23.86 18.96
N ARG A 982 -12.74 23.59 17.70
CA ARG A 982 -11.88 22.45 17.33
C ARG A 982 -10.51 22.42 18.02
N ASN A 983 -10.01 23.59 18.44
CA ASN A 983 -8.72 23.77 19.10
C ASN A 983 -8.85 24.04 20.61
N ARG A 984 -10.06 24.00 21.19
CA ARG A 984 -10.39 24.27 22.61
C ARG A 984 -10.00 25.66 23.17
N GLN A 985 -9.51 26.58 22.34
CA GLN A 985 -9.03 27.91 22.76
C GLN A 985 -10.13 28.98 22.92
N GLY A 986 -11.40 28.63 22.73
CA GLY A 986 -12.52 29.57 22.79
C GLY A 986 -12.83 30.20 21.43
N VAL A 987 -14.11 30.40 21.13
CA VAL A 987 -14.55 30.88 19.81
C VAL A 987 -15.00 32.33 19.89
N GLN A 988 -14.09 33.27 19.58
CA GLN A 988 -14.35 34.72 19.66
C GLN A 988 -15.60 35.21 18.90
N ASN A 989 -16.00 34.52 17.83
CA ASN A 989 -17.23 34.80 17.11
C ASN A 989 -17.97 33.49 16.78
N PRO A 990 -18.86 33.02 17.69
CA PRO A 990 -19.51 31.72 17.53
C PRO A 990 -20.41 31.68 16.30
N SER A 991 -21.14 32.76 16.01
CA SER A 991 -21.98 32.89 14.81
C SER A 991 -21.19 32.70 13.51
N ARG A 992 -20.00 33.31 13.38
CA ARG A 992 -19.15 33.17 12.19
C ARG A 992 -18.53 31.78 12.08
N TYR A 993 -18.09 31.19 13.20
CA TYR A 993 -17.56 29.82 13.23
C TYR A 993 -18.64 28.80 12.83
N LEU A 994 -19.83 28.90 13.42
CA LEU A 994 -20.96 28.04 13.12
C LEU A 994 -21.44 28.21 11.68
N MET A 995 -21.58 29.44 11.16
CA MET A 995 -21.89 29.64 9.73
C MET A 995 -20.82 29.03 8.83
N GLY A 996 -19.53 29.20 9.14
CA GLY A 996 -18.44 28.57 8.40
C GLY A 996 -18.48 27.04 8.44
N ALA A 997 -18.87 26.44 9.56
CA ALA A 997 -19.04 25.00 9.70
C ALA A 997 -20.31 24.48 8.99
N VAL A 998 -21.45 25.19 9.08
CA VAL A 998 -22.68 24.87 8.32
C VAL A 998 -22.41 25.00 6.81
N GLN A 999 -21.62 26.00 6.39
CA GLN A 999 -21.22 26.17 4.98
C GLN A 999 -20.27 25.06 4.53
N LYS A 1000 -19.28 24.66 5.35
CA LYS A 1000 -18.40 23.51 5.05
C LYS A 1000 -19.18 22.20 4.96
N LEU A 1001 -20.16 21.97 5.85
CA LEU A 1001 -21.10 20.85 5.71
C LEU A 1001 -21.91 20.96 4.41
N SER A 1002 -22.45 22.15 4.09
CA SER A 1002 -23.22 22.40 2.86
C SER A 1002 -22.40 22.24 1.57
N MET A 1003 -21.08 22.49 1.62
CA MET A 1003 -20.17 22.23 0.49
C MET A 1003 -19.78 20.75 0.44
N GLY A 1004 -19.66 20.09 1.60
CA GLY A 1004 -19.53 18.63 1.70
C GLY A 1004 -20.75 17.88 1.15
N LEU A 1005 -21.95 18.49 1.22
CA LEU A 1005 -23.14 17.97 0.51
C LEU A 1005 -22.89 17.86 -1.00
N GLY A 1006 -21.97 18.59 -1.62
CA GLY A 1006 -21.61 18.41 -3.03
C GLY A 1006 -21.13 16.99 -3.36
N VAL A 1007 -20.47 16.31 -2.40
CA VAL A 1007 -20.04 14.91 -2.56
C VAL A 1007 -21.21 13.96 -2.35
N GLU A 1008 -22.04 14.16 -1.33
CA GLU A 1008 -23.21 13.30 -1.06
C GLU A 1008 -24.35 13.52 -2.08
N GLN A 1009 -24.53 14.73 -2.62
CA GLN A 1009 -25.36 15.05 -3.79
C GLN A 1009 -24.79 14.37 -5.04
N GLY A 1010 -23.46 14.39 -5.24
CA GLY A 1010 -22.79 13.69 -6.33
C GLY A 1010 -23.05 12.18 -6.29
N ILE A 1011 -22.89 11.56 -5.11
CA ILE A 1011 -23.19 10.15 -4.84
C ILE A 1011 -24.69 9.85 -5.01
N ALA A 1012 -25.58 10.70 -4.49
CA ALA A 1012 -27.02 10.54 -4.63
C ALA A 1012 -27.48 10.68 -6.10
N MET A 1013 -26.82 11.55 -6.88
CA MET A 1013 -27.08 11.76 -8.31
C MET A 1013 -26.52 10.59 -9.14
N GLU A 1014 -25.31 10.12 -8.85
CA GLU A 1014 -24.73 8.91 -9.44
C GLU A 1014 -25.67 7.72 -9.22
N LEU A 1015 -26.06 7.47 -7.98
CA LEU A 1015 -26.97 6.39 -7.59
C LEU A 1015 -28.38 6.56 -8.18
N ALA A 1016 -28.87 7.80 -8.34
CA ALA A 1016 -30.11 8.09 -9.07
C ALA A 1016 -30.00 7.72 -10.55
N VAL A 1017 -28.89 8.06 -11.21
CA VAL A 1017 -28.60 7.69 -12.60
C VAL A 1017 -28.46 6.17 -12.75
N THR A 1018 -27.75 5.48 -11.86
CA THR A 1018 -27.65 4.01 -11.84
C THR A 1018 -29.01 3.33 -11.75
N LEU A 1019 -29.94 3.91 -10.97
CA LEU A 1019 -31.30 3.41 -10.79
C LEU A 1019 -32.31 3.92 -11.83
N GLY A 1020 -31.87 4.71 -12.82
CA GLY A 1020 -32.71 5.24 -13.90
C GLY A 1020 -33.74 6.29 -13.45
N VAL A 1021 -33.50 6.96 -12.31
CA VAL A 1021 -34.37 8.00 -11.75
C VAL A 1021 -33.74 9.37 -11.97
N VAL A 1022 -34.40 10.24 -12.75
CA VAL A 1022 -33.97 11.65 -12.86
C VAL A 1022 -34.51 12.41 -11.64
N LEU A 1023 -33.61 12.97 -10.85
CA LEU A 1023 -33.94 13.80 -9.69
C LEU A 1023 -33.57 15.27 -9.96
N ASN A 1024 -34.42 16.18 -9.49
CA ASN A 1024 -34.11 17.61 -9.44
C ASN A 1024 -33.18 17.90 -8.24
N ASN A 1025 -32.46 19.01 -8.27
CA ASN A 1025 -31.58 19.44 -7.17
C ASN A 1025 -32.31 19.47 -5.81
N ASP A 1026 -33.54 20.00 -5.76
CA ASP A 1026 -34.46 19.95 -4.59
C ASP A 1026 -34.61 18.57 -3.93
N ALA A 1027 -34.46 17.48 -4.69
CA ALA A 1027 -34.57 16.11 -4.20
C ALA A 1027 -33.22 15.57 -3.72
N LEU A 1028 -32.13 15.93 -4.40
CA LEU A 1028 -30.75 15.62 -4.00
C LEU A 1028 -30.39 16.34 -2.69
N ASP A 1029 -30.80 17.60 -2.53
CA ASP A 1029 -30.63 18.39 -1.31
C ASP A 1029 -31.29 17.72 -0.10
N GLU A 1030 -32.54 17.24 -0.26
CA GLU A 1030 -33.27 16.58 0.83
C GLU A 1030 -32.67 15.21 1.17
N LEU A 1031 -32.20 14.45 0.16
CA LEU A 1031 -31.48 13.18 0.36
C LEU A 1031 -30.11 13.35 1.03
N ALA A 1032 -29.38 14.42 0.72
CA ALA A 1032 -28.07 14.70 1.34
C ALA A 1032 -28.21 15.18 2.80
N CYS A 1033 -29.40 15.62 3.22
CA CYS A 1033 -29.70 16.03 4.59
C CYS A 1033 -29.98 14.87 5.59
N ILE A 1034 -29.81 13.61 5.18
CA ILE A 1034 -30.03 12.42 6.02
C ILE A 1034 -28.85 11.43 5.91
N PRO A 1035 -28.67 10.50 6.86
CA PRO A 1035 -27.57 9.54 6.81
C PRO A 1035 -27.59 8.71 5.53
N ARG A 1036 -26.41 8.49 4.92
CA ARG A 1036 -26.24 7.81 3.63
C ARG A 1036 -26.91 6.42 3.54
N LYS A 1037 -27.01 5.69 4.66
CA LYS A 1037 -27.74 4.41 4.73
C LYS A 1037 -29.23 4.58 4.38
N GLU A 1038 -29.86 5.64 4.90
CA GLU A 1038 -31.28 5.93 4.73
C GLU A 1038 -31.57 6.55 3.35
N SER A 1039 -30.70 7.44 2.85
CA SER A 1039 -30.84 7.95 1.47
C SER A 1039 -30.69 6.81 0.44
N HIS A 1040 -29.73 5.89 0.63
CA HIS A 1040 -29.61 4.66 -0.17
C HIS A 1040 -30.83 3.73 -0.03
N ALA A 1041 -31.60 3.78 1.06
CA ALA A 1041 -32.81 2.97 1.25
C ALA A 1041 -34.00 3.60 0.50
N ILE A 1042 -34.25 4.90 0.68
CA ILE A 1042 -35.28 5.68 -0.04
C ILE A 1042 -35.08 5.56 -1.56
N MET A 1043 -33.84 5.62 -2.03
CA MET A 1043 -33.51 5.48 -3.45
C MET A 1043 -33.75 4.06 -3.99
N ARG A 1044 -33.48 3.01 -3.19
CA ARG A 1044 -33.83 1.62 -3.54
C ARG A 1044 -35.34 1.39 -3.58
N GLU A 1045 -36.12 2.07 -2.75
CA GLU A 1045 -37.58 1.93 -2.75
C GLU A 1045 -38.22 2.71 -3.92
N LEU A 1046 -37.65 3.86 -4.28
CA LEU A 1046 -37.90 4.57 -5.55
C LEU A 1046 -37.63 3.69 -6.78
N SER A 1047 -36.54 2.92 -6.78
CA SER A 1047 -36.21 2.04 -7.90
C SER A 1047 -37.07 0.78 -7.95
N LYS A 1048 -37.72 0.39 -6.85
CA LYS A 1048 -38.68 -0.72 -6.82
C LYS A 1048 -40.11 -0.30 -7.21
N ASN A 1049 -40.66 0.74 -6.58
CA ASN A 1049 -42.09 1.04 -6.67
C ASN A 1049 -42.43 1.99 -7.84
N PRO A 1050 -43.17 1.55 -8.87
CA PRO A 1050 -43.47 2.38 -10.03
C PRO A 1050 -44.40 3.55 -9.72
N GLU A 1051 -45.30 3.40 -8.73
CA GLU A 1051 -46.17 4.49 -8.25
C GLU A 1051 -45.35 5.64 -7.63
N VAL A 1052 -44.32 5.29 -6.87
CA VAL A 1052 -43.43 6.24 -6.20
C VAL A 1052 -42.62 7.07 -7.21
N ARG A 1053 -42.26 6.47 -8.36
CA ARG A 1053 -41.59 7.20 -9.46
C ARG A 1053 -42.49 8.24 -10.17
N SER A 1054 -43.80 8.28 -9.90
CA SER A 1054 -44.69 9.28 -10.50
C SER A 1054 -44.58 10.67 -9.85
N ASP A 1055 -44.16 10.74 -8.58
CA ASP A 1055 -43.88 11.97 -7.85
C ASP A 1055 -42.69 11.75 -6.88
N PRO A 1056 -41.47 11.58 -7.42
CA PRO A 1056 -40.30 11.17 -6.64
C PRO A 1056 -39.89 12.24 -5.62
N LEU A 1057 -40.08 13.52 -5.93
CA LEU A 1057 -39.78 14.64 -5.05
C LEU A 1057 -40.65 14.62 -3.78
N ARG A 1058 -41.95 14.35 -3.93
CA ARG A 1058 -42.87 14.27 -2.78
C ARG A 1058 -42.61 13.04 -1.92
N TYR A 1059 -42.28 11.90 -2.54
CA TYR A 1059 -41.88 10.71 -1.78
C TYR A 1059 -40.60 10.94 -1.00
N ILE A 1060 -39.55 11.45 -1.65
CA ILE A 1060 -38.28 11.80 -0.98
C ILE A 1060 -38.54 12.75 0.19
N LYS A 1061 -39.32 13.83 0.00
CA LYS A 1061 -39.62 14.77 1.08
C LYS A 1061 -40.41 14.13 2.23
N ASN A 1062 -41.31 13.19 1.96
CA ASN A 1062 -42.03 12.44 3.00
C ASN A 1062 -41.11 11.48 3.79
N GLU A 1063 -40.28 10.68 3.11
CA GLU A 1063 -39.39 9.72 3.78
C GLU A 1063 -38.21 10.42 4.48
N VAL A 1064 -37.60 11.44 3.88
CA VAL A 1064 -36.62 12.32 4.54
C VAL A 1064 -37.19 12.94 5.81
N LEU A 1065 -38.46 13.38 5.79
CA LEU A 1065 -39.14 13.91 6.96
C LEU A 1065 -39.39 12.84 8.04
N LYS A 1066 -39.73 11.59 7.66
CA LYS A 1066 -39.79 10.45 8.60
C LYS A 1066 -38.42 10.13 9.19
N CYS A 1067 -37.36 10.05 8.40
CA CYS A 1067 -35.99 9.79 8.87
C CYS A 1067 -35.52 10.89 9.83
N ARG A 1068 -35.76 12.17 9.49
CA ARG A 1068 -35.52 13.31 10.41
C ARG A 1068 -36.30 13.14 11.71
N ALA A 1069 -37.60 12.84 11.66
CA ALA A 1069 -38.41 12.62 12.85
C ALA A 1069 -37.95 11.42 13.69
N GLN A 1070 -37.49 10.33 13.07
CA GLN A 1070 -36.91 9.18 13.79
C GLN A 1070 -35.58 9.53 14.46
N MET A 1071 -34.73 10.33 13.83
CA MET A 1071 -33.48 10.81 14.45
C MET A 1071 -33.75 11.79 15.60
N ASP A 1072 -34.66 12.75 15.40
CA ASP A 1072 -35.06 13.71 16.44
C ASP A 1072 -35.83 13.04 17.61
N ALA A 1073 -36.42 11.85 17.41
CA ALA A 1073 -37.19 11.10 18.42
C ALA A 1073 -36.43 9.94 19.09
N ARG A 1074 -35.20 9.61 18.67
CA ARG A 1074 -34.38 8.63 19.41
C ARG A 1074 -34.01 9.23 20.78
N PRO A 1075 -34.24 8.51 21.90
CA PRO A 1075 -33.71 8.95 23.18
C PRO A 1075 -32.18 8.92 23.12
N PHE A 1076 -31.56 10.08 23.30
CA PHE A 1076 -30.12 10.16 23.54
C PHE A 1076 -29.82 9.53 24.89
N GLY A 1077 -28.73 8.77 24.98
CA GLY A 1077 -28.49 7.82 26.06
C GLY A 1077 -28.55 8.42 27.46
N SER A 1078 -29.38 7.79 28.31
CA SER A 1078 -29.15 7.62 29.74
C SER A 1078 -27.97 6.68 29.97
#